data_AF-A0A1I8D083-F1
#
_entry.id   AF-A0A1I8D083-F1
#
_cell.length_a   1.000
_cell.length_b   1.000
_cell.length_c   1.000
_cell.angle_alpha   90.00
_cell.angle_beta   90.00
_cell.angle_gamma   90.00
#
_symmetry.space_group_name_H-M   'P 1'
#
loop_
_entity.id
_entity.type
_entity.pdbx_description
1 polymer ?
#
loop_
_entity_poly.entity_id
_entity_poly.type
_entity_poly.pdbx_seq_one_letter_code
_entity_poly.pdbx_strand_id
1 'polypeptide(L)'
;MDQPHLIKDGDFVIIQKIAGEHVRLQKLFKKNKILIEKLRFEADSVFGYSHGLFEVAQGRCSKVRTETLLEQDGTGDIEMRHTDIDRMKNELKRPLPEEEYAEDGLEKNASQKRQKLTHVEIGILRQEGANAMDLVSHLVSGNACFNERTTHAKDKYVRKKTQRYQDRVLILKPTIRLITESYYKRDPDRIAHMRLDQLGHMLALCGIRHGSKVFVFEQLLGLLFSSVVERLSGQGTCVALHRGRNLQGVPCLQAMDYTKEQMDVLYTISVSSLIKKSCQLVVDDDKKDVNDEVKSRRNDRIVREKVALECLLNQDPEGTRYFDSILCATRSVNPIDILEKSWSALAYSGTLVIYTPNIQHVIHVYKWLRDAGAINADDYKGPIKPEEISIIVVIENRNDIKLYTLALQTLQCYATHYGYDFQLIDFESTPTLSILCPQDDFFYARHCAVYHYLYEYQKTLKYAMILDADIGLINPFQKLEPFLPLPNEHIILSQRFQINEIGAYSYIIRNSIYGRRFLLDWADYFYKEPTSFHGSDNGALMKMLMDRYVPDKFVHHKDKCDDSYSKLVDWAGFRKMCICVNSLLYKVGKQNKDRSRVNVGLKGEVRITRRVPGKSWVRDIYDTGSRWTKDDVFLHGMKSTKMSNKINGFKTWISPIKGDKLDMNLCKRRDFYKAWNYNTQLYKPLTEFREELWKIIYQTEGEHNSSYFSKIVKNDYEPVLDKNYYVKSVFRDIKNKIYNILFVAHDDIKKPKFSGKIHKIAKVKRETNYKTKYSSFIAEVNDRQFKKLKLKRKLSRRITVIGNKKIKHTLGVCLPILTNFVNAGRFINTINYWTMNQVTKFYVYYHSTNETMLEILSSLKANFKVNIEIISWGDLPYRFKNHSFSNPNYLSNYRFQQLAYVDCLFRAKGNVKYLIKPQFDQKIKATVGLSELFDLLAKHSPKTSLFQFSVSNVYGNMRNDSNSQNKITINNLLDPKLFSLKVEVVPLIKNMAVESKDTSLVHVADGFAYHDGSTSFTYLLSKRKRLSLISRPTMHWKNEICIKAKKSWKIIR
;
A
#
# COMPACT_ATOMS: atom_id res chain seq x y z
N MET A 1 -33.06 -23.17 -38.84
CA MET A 1 -32.67 -23.82 -37.57
C MET A 1 -31.72 -24.93 -37.95
N ASP A 2 -30.48 -24.91 -37.45
CA ASP A 2 -29.53 -25.97 -37.77
C ASP A 2 -29.97 -27.30 -37.16
N GLN A 3 -29.73 -28.41 -37.86
CA GLN A 3 -30.00 -29.74 -37.33
C GLN A 3 -29.20 -29.96 -36.04
N PRO A 4 -29.76 -30.63 -35.01
CA PRO A 4 -29.03 -30.87 -33.77
C PRO A 4 -27.80 -31.73 -34.05
N HIS A 5 -26.61 -31.21 -33.75
CA HIS A 5 -25.36 -31.97 -33.83
C HIS A 5 -25.41 -33.19 -32.91
N LEU A 6 -25.64 -34.35 -33.52
CA LEU A 6 -25.62 -35.67 -32.88
C LEU A 6 -24.18 -36.13 -32.66
N ILE A 7 -23.96 -36.83 -31.55
CA ILE A 7 -22.67 -37.44 -31.19
C ILE A 7 -22.40 -38.62 -32.12
N LYS A 8 -21.20 -38.68 -32.72
CA LYS A 8 -20.76 -39.70 -33.68
C LYS A 8 -19.49 -40.42 -33.22
N ASP A 9 -19.23 -41.56 -33.86
CA ASP A 9 -17.98 -42.31 -33.73
C ASP A 9 -16.80 -41.46 -34.25
N GLY A 10 -15.77 -41.28 -33.42
CA GLY A 10 -14.65 -40.39 -33.71
C GLY A 10 -14.78 -38.97 -33.16
N ASP A 11 -15.92 -38.54 -32.62
CA ASP A 11 -16.08 -37.19 -32.08
C ASP A 11 -15.25 -36.94 -30.82
N PHE A 12 -14.81 -35.70 -30.61
CA PHE A 12 -14.37 -35.24 -29.30
C PHE A 12 -15.56 -34.69 -28.51
N VAL A 13 -15.65 -35.05 -27.23
CA VAL A 13 -16.67 -34.56 -26.30
C VAL A 13 -16.06 -34.15 -24.96
N ILE A 14 -16.74 -33.28 -24.24
CA ILE A 14 -16.44 -32.93 -22.85
C ILE A 14 -17.37 -33.73 -21.95
N ILE A 15 -16.81 -34.56 -21.08
CA ILE A 15 -17.54 -35.41 -20.13
C ILE A 15 -17.33 -34.88 -18.72
N GLN A 16 -18.42 -34.60 -18.02
CA GLN A 16 -18.44 -34.16 -16.62
C GLN A 16 -19.46 -34.98 -15.84
N LYS A 17 -19.10 -35.49 -14.66
CA LYS A 17 -20.08 -36.09 -13.75
C LYS A 17 -20.92 -34.98 -13.10
N ILE A 18 -22.24 -35.16 -12.98
CA ILE A 18 -23.07 -34.20 -12.25
C ILE A 18 -22.61 -34.12 -10.79
N ALA A 19 -22.45 -32.89 -10.31
CA ALA A 19 -21.85 -32.56 -9.01
C ALA A 19 -20.45 -33.18 -8.73
N GLY A 20 -19.75 -33.61 -9.79
CA GLY A 20 -18.34 -33.99 -9.77
C GLY A 20 -17.39 -32.81 -9.98
N GLU A 21 -16.13 -32.98 -9.60
CA GLU A 21 -15.08 -31.96 -9.71
C GLU A 21 -14.35 -32.03 -11.06
N HIS A 22 -14.18 -33.23 -11.60
CA HIS A 22 -13.45 -33.52 -12.83
C HIS A 22 -14.27 -33.27 -14.10
N VAL A 23 -13.68 -32.52 -15.02
CA VAL A 23 -14.17 -32.31 -16.39
C VAL A 23 -13.14 -32.88 -17.36
N ARG A 24 -13.54 -33.70 -18.33
CA ARG A 24 -12.63 -34.48 -19.19
C ARG A 24 -12.97 -34.32 -20.67
N LEU A 25 -12.06 -33.73 -21.44
CA LEU A 25 -12.00 -33.91 -22.89
C LEU A 25 -11.67 -35.38 -23.22
N GLN A 26 -12.48 -36.00 -24.07
CA GLN A 26 -12.35 -37.40 -24.47
C GLN A 26 -12.76 -37.57 -25.94
N LYS A 27 -11.94 -38.27 -26.73
CA LYS A 27 -12.34 -38.75 -28.06
C LYS A 27 -13.13 -40.05 -27.92
N LEU A 28 -14.27 -40.15 -28.57
CA LEU A 28 -15.13 -41.32 -28.59
C LEU A 28 -14.77 -42.26 -29.73
N PHE A 29 -14.89 -43.55 -29.47
CA PHE A 29 -14.71 -44.62 -30.46
C PHE A 29 -15.69 -45.74 -30.13
N LYS A 30 -16.17 -46.48 -31.13
CA LYS A 30 -16.94 -47.72 -30.90
C LYS A 30 -16.22 -48.68 -29.97
N LYS A 31 -16.98 -49.38 -29.11
CA LYS A 31 -16.50 -50.30 -28.06
C LYS A 31 -15.63 -49.67 -26.96
N ASN A 32 -15.43 -48.35 -26.93
CA ASN A 32 -14.59 -47.68 -25.95
C ASN A 32 -15.30 -47.59 -24.58
N LYS A 33 -14.61 -48.02 -23.50
CA LYS A 33 -15.12 -47.98 -22.12
C LYS A 33 -14.63 -46.74 -21.40
N ILE A 34 -15.55 -45.82 -21.11
CA ILE A 34 -15.26 -44.53 -20.51
C ILE A 34 -15.32 -44.65 -18.99
N LEU A 35 -14.37 -44.00 -18.30
CA LEU A 35 -14.32 -43.88 -16.84
C LEU A 35 -14.22 -42.40 -16.45
N ILE A 36 -15.19 -41.93 -15.66
CA ILE A 36 -15.22 -40.60 -15.04
C ILE A 36 -15.68 -40.74 -13.59
N GLU A 37 -14.85 -40.32 -12.62
CA GLU A 37 -15.16 -40.33 -11.18
C GLU A 37 -15.88 -41.59 -10.64
N LYS A 38 -15.41 -42.78 -11.06
CA LYS A 38 -15.93 -44.11 -10.72
C LYS A 38 -17.25 -44.52 -11.42
N LEU A 39 -17.86 -43.67 -12.23
CA LEU A 39 -18.86 -44.09 -13.22
C LEU A 39 -18.16 -44.68 -14.45
N ARG A 40 -18.69 -45.80 -14.96
CA ARG A 40 -18.20 -46.49 -16.16
C ARG A 40 -19.34 -46.66 -17.14
N PHE A 41 -19.11 -46.36 -18.42
CA PHE A 41 -20.09 -46.62 -19.47
C PHE A 41 -19.44 -46.87 -20.84
N GLU A 42 -20.17 -47.54 -21.73
CA GLU A 42 -19.74 -47.83 -23.10
C GLU A 42 -20.12 -46.69 -24.06
N ALA A 43 -19.17 -46.19 -24.85
CA ALA A 43 -19.37 -45.08 -25.78
C ALA A 43 -20.46 -45.35 -26.83
N ASP A 44 -20.69 -46.62 -27.19
CA ASP A 44 -21.75 -47.01 -28.13
C ASP A 44 -23.16 -46.61 -27.68
N SER A 45 -23.37 -46.40 -26.38
CA SER A 45 -24.67 -46.00 -25.82
C SER A 45 -25.01 -44.51 -25.97
N VAL A 46 -24.07 -43.66 -26.41
CA VAL A 46 -24.30 -42.21 -26.57
C VAL A 46 -24.31 -41.73 -28.02
N PHE A 47 -23.93 -42.58 -28.98
CA PHE A 47 -23.96 -42.23 -30.40
C PHE A 47 -25.39 -42.06 -30.91
N GLY A 48 -25.59 -41.12 -31.86
CA GLY A 48 -26.90 -40.79 -32.41
C GLY A 48 -27.77 -39.89 -31.54
N TYR A 49 -27.37 -39.62 -30.29
CA TYR A 49 -28.04 -38.65 -29.42
C TYR A 49 -27.42 -37.25 -29.53
N SER A 50 -28.19 -36.22 -29.20
CA SER A 50 -27.68 -34.87 -29.02
C SER A 50 -26.85 -34.73 -27.74
N HIS A 51 -25.97 -33.74 -27.70
CA HIS A 51 -25.22 -33.33 -26.51
C HIS A 51 -26.16 -32.95 -25.33
N GLY A 52 -25.69 -33.05 -24.09
CA GLY A 52 -26.45 -32.72 -22.86
C GLY A 52 -26.38 -33.80 -21.79
N LEU A 53 -27.46 -33.99 -21.04
CA LEU A 53 -27.52 -34.89 -19.87
C LEU A 53 -27.81 -36.35 -20.26
N PHE A 54 -27.15 -37.28 -19.57
CA PHE A 54 -27.33 -38.73 -19.66
C PHE A 54 -27.29 -39.37 -18.27
N GLU A 55 -27.95 -40.50 -18.09
CA GLU A 55 -27.95 -41.31 -16.87
C GLU A 55 -27.25 -42.65 -17.11
N VAL A 56 -26.40 -43.10 -16.17
CA VAL A 56 -25.58 -44.30 -16.32
C VAL A 56 -26.17 -45.46 -15.51
N ALA A 57 -26.84 -46.39 -16.19
CA ALA A 57 -27.37 -47.62 -15.61
C ALA A 57 -26.67 -48.85 -16.22
N GLN A 58 -26.25 -49.81 -15.39
CA GLN A 58 -25.64 -51.09 -15.81
C GLN A 58 -24.49 -50.96 -16.86
N GLY A 59 -23.77 -49.84 -16.87
CA GLY A 59 -22.67 -49.59 -17.81
C GLY A 59 -23.09 -49.01 -19.17
N ARG A 60 -24.34 -48.60 -19.34
CA ARG A 60 -24.87 -47.93 -20.55
C ARG A 60 -25.45 -46.57 -20.17
N CYS A 61 -25.41 -45.63 -21.09
CA CYS A 61 -26.06 -44.32 -20.95
C CYS A 61 -27.46 -44.34 -21.57
N SER A 62 -28.43 -43.73 -20.88
CA SER A 62 -29.70 -43.29 -21.44
C SER A 62 -29.73 -41.76 -21.57
N LYS A 63 -30.36 -41.23 -22.61
CA LYS A 63 -30.51 -39.78 -22.79
C LYS A 63 -31.64 -39.26 -21.90
N VAL A 64 -31.37 -38.25 -21.08
CA VAL A 64 -32.36 -37.68 -20.16
C VAL A 64 -32.79 -36.29 -20.62
N ARG A 65 -34.10 -35.99 -20.51
CA ARG A 65 -34.67 -34.66 -20.74
C ARG A 65 -34.80 -33.93 -19.40
N THR A 66 -34.32 -32.70 -19.34
CA THR A 66 -34.35 -31.87 -18.13
C THR A 66 -35.77 -31.52 -17.67
N GLU A 67 -36.71 -31.38 -18.62
CA GLU A 67 -38.14 -31.16 -18.35
C GLU A 67 -38.73 -32.31 -17.50
N THR A 68 -38.53 -33.55 -17.95
CA THR A 68 -39.01 -34.76 -17.26
C THR A 68 -38.39 -34.93 -15.87
N LEU A 69 -37.13 -34.49 -15.68
CA LEU A 69 -36.50 -34.46 -14.35
C LEU A 69 -37.08 -33.38 -13.43
N LEU A 70 -37.48 -32.22 -13.96
CA LEU A 70 -38.13 -31.18 -13.16
C LEU A 70 -39.52 -31.62 -12.68
N GLU A 71 -40.23 -32.39 -13.51
CA GLU A 71 -41.52 -32.99 -13.19
C GLU A 71 -41.42 -34.15 -12.18
N GLN A 72 -40.37 -34.99 -12.28
CA GLN A 72 -40.17 -36.16 -11.40
C GLN A 72 -39.43 -35.84 -10.09
N ASP A 73 -38.30 -35.14 -10.16
CA ASP A 73 -37.42 -34.89 -8.99
C ASP A 73 -37.80 -33.61 -8.22
N GLY A 74 -38.72 -32.78 -8.76
CA GLY A 74 -39.27 -31.55 -8.16
C GLY A 74 -38.27 -30.43 -7.81
N THR A 75 -36.97 -30.65 -8.06
CA THR A 75 -35.87 -29.85 -7.49
C THR A 75 -34.79 -29.45 -8.49
N GLY A 76 -34.72 -30.07 -9.68
CA GLY A 76 -33.92 -29.61 -10.82
C GLY A 76 -32.47 -29.23 -10.51
N ASP A 77 -31.61 -30.21 -10.25
CA ASP A 77 -30.18 -30.03 -9.89
C ASP A 77 -29.88 -29.16 -8.63
N ILE A 78 -30.91 -28.67 -7.90
CA ILE A 78 -30.71 -27.99 -6.62
C ILE A 78 -30.24 -29.00 -5.56
N GLU A 79 -29.23 -28.61 -4.78
CA GLU A 79 -28.61 -29.46 -3.76
C GLU A 79 -29.62 -30.08 -2.78
N MET A 80 -29.88 -31.40 -2.90
CA MET A 80 -30.75 -32.14 -1.98
C MET A 80 -30.43 -31.85 -0.51
N ARG A 81 -31.47 -31.54 0.26
CA ARG A 81 -31.43 -31.32 1.71
C ARG A 81 -31.98 -32.53 2.45
N HIS A 82 -31.70 -32.59 3.75
CA HIS A 82 -32.24 -33.66 4.60
C HIS A 82 -33.78 -33.69 4.63
N THR A 83 -34.42 -32.52 4.52
CA THR A 83 -35.88 -32.36 4.44
C THR A 83 -36.52 -33.07 3.26
N ASP A 84 -35.79 -33.24 2.17
CA ASP A 84 -36.31 -33.79 0.92
C ASP A 84 -36.37 -35.33 1.03
N ILE A 85 -35.33 -35.92 1.66
CA ILE A 85 -35.29 -37.35 2.04
C ILE A 85 -36.33 -37.67 3.11
N ASP A 86 -36.54 -36.78 4.08
CA ASP A 86 -37.55 -36.98 5.13
C ASP A 86 -38.99 -36.95 4.58
N ARG A 87 -39.24 -36.32 3.42
CA ARG A 87 -40.50 -36.50 2.67
C ARG A 87 -40.58 -37.87 1.99
N MET A 88 -39.56 -38.28 1.24
CA MET A 88 -39.55 -39.56 0.51
C MET A 88 -39.71 -40.80 1.40
N LYS A 89 -39.23 -40.74 2.65
CA LYS A 89 -39.44 -41.82 3.65
C LYS A 89 -40.91 -42.16 3.87
N ASN A 90 -41.83 -41.24 3.64
CA ASN A 90 -43.27 -41.48 3.79
C ASN A 90 -43.89 -42.19 2.56
N GLU A 91 -43.21 -42.19 1.42
CA GLU A 91 -43.71 -42.75 0.15
C GLU A 91 -43.10 -44.13 -0.15
N LEU A 92 -41.84 -44.38 0.22
CA LEU A 92 -41.14 -45.65 0.03
C LEU A 92 -41.35 -46.64 1.19
N LYS A 93 -42.50 -47.32 1.21
CA LYS A 93 -42.71 -48.56 1.99
C LYS A 93 -42.42 -49.80 1.15
N ARG A 94 -41.15 -50.22 1.08
CA ARG A 94 -40.76 -51.59 0.70
C ARG A 94 -39.93 -52.21 1.83
N PRO A 95 -40.25 -53.43 2.31
CA PRO A 95 -39.38 -54.16 3.22
C PRO A 95 -38.12 -54.60 2.45
N LEU A 96 -36.96 -54.54 3.11
CA LEU A 96 -35.77 -55.26 2.66
C LEU A 96 -35.83 -56.69 3.19
N PRO A 97 -35.35 -57.71 2.45
CA PRO A 97 -35.16 -59.05 2.98
C PRO A 97 -34.12 -59.05 4.12
N GLU A 98 -34.43 -59.72 5.22
CA GLU A 98 -33.45 -60.03 6.27
C GLU A 98 -32.77 -61.37 5.95
N GLU A 99 -31.59 -61.31 5.34
CA GLU A 99 -30.68 -62.46 5.24
C GLU A 99 -29.34 -62.12 5.92
N GLU A 100 -28.93 -62.93 6.89
CA GLU A 100 -27.63 -62.80 7.54
C GLU A 100 -26.52 -63.35 6.64
N TYR A 101 -25.65 -62.46 6.16
CA TYR A 101 -24.40 -62.84 5.50
C TYR A 101 -23.21 -62.67 6.47
N ALA A 102 -22.32 -63.66 6.48
CA ALA A 102 -21.25 -63.80 7.47
C ALA A 102 -20.31 -62.58 7.58
N GLU A 103 -19.88 -62.27 8.81
CA GLU A 103 -18.96 -61.15 9.06
C GLU A 103 -17.55 -61.41 8.50
N ASP A 104 -17.12 -60.56 7.56
CA ASP A 104 -15.73 -60.52 7.09
C ASP A 104 -14.80 -59.96 8.20
N GLY A 105 -13.78 -60.73 8.56
CA GLY A 105 -13.01 -60.64 9.81
C GLY A 105 -11.99 -59.49 9.91
N LEU A 106 -12.33 -58.31 9.40
CA LEU A 106 -11.46 -57.12 9.41
C LEU A 106 -11.95 -56.06 10.40
N GLU A 107 -11.02 -55.50 11.17
CA GLU A 107 -11.32 -54.59 12.28
C GLU A 107 -11.99 -53.28 11.81
N LYS A 108 -13.32 -53.20 11.96
CA LYS A 108 -14.14 -52.07 11.48
C LYS A 108 -13.83 -50.80 12.26
N ASN A 109 -13.35 -49.75 11.57
CA ASN A 109 -13.06 -48.47 12.20
C ASN A 109 -14.34 -47.76 12.69
N ALA A 110 -14.17 -46.75 13.55
CA ALA A 110 -15.29 -46.04 14.17
C ALA A 110 -16.24 -45.32 13.18
N SER A 111 -15.87 -45.16 11.90
CA SER A 111 -16.79 -44.66 10.88
C SER A 111 -17.63 -45.77 10.23
N GLN A 112 -17.08 -46.98 10.12
CA GLN A 112 -17.77 -48.17 9.60
C GLN A 112 -18.80 -48.69 10.61
N LYS A 113 -18.48 -48.72 11.93
CA LYS A 113 -19.43 -49.12 12.99
C LYS A 113 -20.71 -48.25 13.10
N ARG A 114 -20.80 -47.13 12.36
CA ARG A 114 -21.96 -46.19 12.38
C ARG A 114 -22.86 -46.27 11.14
N GLN A 115 -22.54 -47.11 10.16
CA GLN A 115 -23.35 -47.35 8.97
C GLN A 115 -23.66 -48.84 8.90
N LYS A 116 -24.95 -49.20 8.94
CA LYS A 116 -25.40 -50.59 8.86
C LYS A 116 -25.13 -51.19 7.48
N LEU A 117 -25.34 -50.39 6.42
CA LEU A 117 -25.30 -50.88 5.04
C LEU A 117 -23.86 -51.10 4.54
N THR A 118 -23.51 -52.33 4.15
CA THR A 118 -22.15 -52.71 3.73
C THR A 118 -21.81 -52.27 2.30
N HIS A 119 -20.54 -52.36 1.92
CA HIS A 119 -20.14 -52.06 0.53
C HIS A 119 -20.67 -53.10 -0.48
N VAL A 120 -20.99 -54.31 -0.03
CA VAL A 120 -21.51 -55.40 -0.88
C VAL A 120 -22.99 -55.15 -1.19
N GLU A 121 -23.81 -54.88 -0.18
CA GLU A 121 -25.23 -54.50 -0.34
C GLU A 121 -25.42 -53.27 -1.26
N ILE A 122 -24.57 -52.24 -1.10
CA ILE A 122 -24.56 -51.06 -2.00
C ILE A 122 -24.26 -51.47 -3.46
N GLY A 123 -23.51 -52.55 -3.66
CA GLY A 123 -23.25 -53.14 -4.98
C GLY A 123 -24.46 -53.87 -5.54
N ILE A 124 -25.16 -54.65 -4.72
CA ILE A 124 -26.38 -55.41 -5.08
C ILE A 124 -27.51 -54.44 -5.48
N LEU A 125 -27.83 -53.45 -4.64
CA LEU A 125 -28.83 -52.41 -4.94
C LEU A 125 -28.57 -51.70 -6.28
N ARG A 126 -27.30 -51.56 -6.67
CA ARG A 126 -26.90 -50.97 -7.97
C ARG A 126 -27.03 -51.92 -9.16
N GLN A 127 -26.99 -53.23 -8.94
CA GLN A 127 -27.28 -54.24 -9.97
C GLN A 127 -28.79 -54.34 -10.20
N GLU A 128 -29.58 -54.26 -9.12
CA GLU A 128 -31.05 -54.20 -9.12
C GLU A 128 -31.62 -52.91 -9.73
N GLY A 129 -30.78 -51.90 -10.00
CA GLY A 129 -31.16 -50.67 -10.69
C GLY A 129 -31.60 -49.51 -9.79
N ALA A 130 -31.32 -49.55 -8.48
CA ALA A 130 -31.61 -48.44 -7.58
C ALA A 130 -30.84 -47.17 -7.99
N ASN A 131 -31.56 -46.06 -8.12
CA ASN A 131 -30.99 -44.78 -8.55
C ASN A 131 -30.20 -44.10 -7.41
N ALA A 132 -29.49 -43.02 -7.74
CA ALA A 132 -28.72 -42.24 -6.76
C ALA A 132 -29.55 -41.72 -5.57
N MET A 133 -30.85 -41.45 -5.73
CA MET A 133 -31.75 -40.94 -4.69
C MET A 133 -32.11 -42.04 -3.69
N ASP A 134 -32.52 -43.21 -4.19
CA ASP A 134 -32.83 -44.40 -3.41
C ASP A 134 -31.62 -44.83 -2.56
N LEU A 135 -30.44 -44.89 -3.17
CA LEU A 135 -29.19 -45.24 -2.49
C LEU A 135 -28.86 -44.24 -1.37
N VAL A 136 -29.11 -42.95 -1.56
CA VAL A 136 -28.87 -41.93 -0.52
C VAL A 136 -29.88 -42.06 0.62
N SER A 137 -31.15 -42.36 0.32
CA SER A 137 -32.19 -42.62 1.32
C SER A 137 -31.82 -43.80 2.23
N HIS A 138 -31.47 -44.95 1.64
CA HIS A 138 -30.99 -46.14 2.36
C HIS A 138 -29.74 -45.87 3.21
N LEU A 139 -28.81 -45.04 2.72
CA LEU A 139 -27.61 -44.64 3.45
C LEU A 139 -27.83 -43.59 4.55
N VAL A 140 -29.01 -42.96 4.57
CA VAL A 140 -29.47 -42.08 5.65
C VAL A 140 -30.20 -42.88 6.72
N SER A 141 -31.10 -43.81 6.35
CA SER A 141 -31.79 -44.69 7.30
C SER A 141 -30.82 -45.65 8.01
N GLY A 142 -29.82 -46.18 7.32
CA GLY A 142 -28.78 -47.05 7.89
C GLY A 142 -27.75 -46.37 8.80
N ASN A 143 -27.80 -45.05 9.02
CA ASN A 143 -26.78 -44.32 9.80
C ASN A 143 -27.27 -44.01 11.23
N ALA A 144 -26.71 -44.75 12.20
CA ALA A 144 -27.14 -44.73 13.61
C ALA A 144 -27.15 -43.32 14.24
N CYS A 145 -26.17 -42.47 13.89
CA CYS A 145 -26.05 -41.11 14.43
C CYS A 145 -26.49 -40.05 13.41
N PHE A 146 -27.42 -40.33 12.49
CA PHE A 146 -27.90 -39.29 11.56
C PHE A 146 -28.84 -38.30 12.24
N ASN A 147 -29.78 -38.81 13.06
CA ASN A 147 -30.81 -37.97 13.69
C ASN A 147 -30.25 -36.99 14.72
N GLU A 148 -29.17 -37.36 15.42
CA GLU A 148 -28.46 -36.57 16.44
C GLU A 148 -27.63 -35.41 15.86
N ARG A 149 -27.43 -35.37 14.53
CA ARG A 149 -26.66 -34.31 13.87
C ARG A 149 -27.42 -32.99 13.82
N THR A 150 -26.67 -31.89 13.91
CA THR A 150 -27.18 -30.56 13.54
C THR A 150 -27.68 -30.56 12.09
N THR A 151 -28.64 -29.68 11.78
CA THR A 151 -29.22 -29.52 10.43
C THR A 151 -28.13 -29.35 9.36
N HIS A 152 -27.16 -28.47 9.58
CA HIS A 152 -26.01 -28.29 8.69
C HIS A 152 -25.16 -29.56 8.52
N ALA A 153 -25.01 -30.39 9.55
CA ALA A 153 -24.29 -31.65 9.47
C ALA A 153 -25.10 -32.78 8.80
N LYS A 154 -26.44 -32.72 8.85
CA LYS A 154 -27.35 -33.56 8.05
C LYS A 154 -27.26 -33.19 6.58
N ASP A 155 -27.44 -31.92 6.22
CA ASP A 155 -27.32 -31.42 4.83
C ASP A 155 -25.94 -31.71 4.24
N LYS A 156 -24.86 -31.48 4.99
CA LYS A 156 -23.49 -31.81 4.56
C LYS A 156 -23.28 -33.31 4.32
N TYR A 157 -23.92 -34.18 5.11
CA TYR A 157 -23.87 -35.62 4.89
C TYR A 157 -24.66 -36.03 3.63
N VAL A 158 -25.88 -35.51 3.47
CA VAL A 158 -26.74 -35.77 2.32
C VAL A 158 -26.03 -35.35 1.03
N ARG A 159 -25.61 -34.08 0.91
CA ARG A 159 -24.87 -33.56 -0.27
C ARG A 159 -23.67 -34.42 -0.64
N LYS A 160 -22.84 -34.81 0.36
CA LYS A 160 -21.67 -35.68 0.15
C LYS A 160 -22.04 -37.09 -0.33
N LYS A 161 -23.19 -37.61 0.08
CA LYS A 161 -23.70 -38.90 -0.38
C LYS A 161 -24.28 -38.76 -1.79
N THR A 162 -25.13 -37.77 -2.05
CA THR A 162 -25.65 -37.44 -3.39
C THR A 162 -24.52 -37.33 -4.41
N GLN A 163 -23.50 -36.48 -4.17
CA GLN A 163 -22.32 -36.34 -5.04
C GLN A 163 -21.59 -37.66 -5.30
N ARG A 164 -21.46 -38.52 -4.28
CA ARG A 164 -20.79 -39.83 -4.42
C ARG A 164 -21.59 -40.79 -5.27
N TYR A 165 -22.90 -40.93 -5.02
CA TYR A 165 -23.74 -41.96 -5.63
C TYR A 165 -24.40 -41.55 -6.94
N GLN A 166 -24.44 -40.25 -7.25
CA GLN A 166 -24.85 -39.68 -8.54
C GLN A 166 -24.36 -40.51 -9.72
N ASP A 167 -25.28 -40.86 -10.59
CA ASP A 167 -25.20 -41.73 -11.77
C ASP A 167 -25.29 -40.92 -13.07
N ARG A 168 -25.75 -39.67 -13.00
CA ARG A 168 -25.88 -38.78 -14.16
C ARG A 168 -24.55 -38.15 -14.60
N VAL A 169 -24.34 -38.07 -15.92
CA VAL A 169 -23.19 -37.46 -16.60
C VAL A 169 -23.65 -36.47 -17.67
N LEU A 170 -22.90 -35.39 -17.82
CA LEU A 170 -23.10 -34.37 -18.83
C LEU A 170 -22.07 -34.57 -19.95
N ILE A 171 -22.53 -34.72 -21.20
CA ILE A 171 -21.70 -34.90 -22.39
C ILE A 171 -21.92 -33.70 -23.31
N LEU A 172 -20.98 -32.76 -23.31
CA LEU A 172 -21.06 -31.48 -23.99
C LEU A 172 -20.18 -31.42 -25.24
N LYS A 173 -20.60 -30.61 -26.22
CA LYS A 173 -19.75 -30.26 -27.37
C LYS A 173 -18.50 -29.51 -26.85
N PRO A 174 -17.30 -29.81 -27.34
CA PRO A 174 -16.11 -29.06 -26.97
C PRO A 174 -16.26 -27.57 -27.33
N THR A 175 -15.74 -26.72 -26.43
CA THR A 175 -15.60 -25.27 -26.62
C THR A 175 -14.28 -24.86 -26.00
N ILE A 176 -13.67 -23.76 -26.45
CA ILE A 176 -12.43 -23.24 -25.85
C ILE A 176 -12.55 -23.10 -24.33
N ARG A 177 -13.70 -22.65 -23.83
CA ARG A 177 -14.01 -22.56 -22.39
C ARG A 177 -13.89 -23.93 -21.70
N LEU A 178 -14.65 -24.91 -22.17
CA LEU A 178 -14.71 -26.24 -21.55
C LEU A 178 -13.40 -27.03 -21.68
N ILE A 179 -12.69 -26.89 -22.80
CA ILE A 179 -11.37 -27.49 -23.02
C ILE A 179 -10.37 -26.90 -22.00
N THR A 180 -10.35 -25.58 -21.83
CA THR A 180 -9.47 -24.89 -20.86
C THR A 180 -9.78 -25.34 -19.43
N GLU A 181 -11.06 -25.37 -19.04
CA GLU A 181 -11.48 -25.87 -17.71
C GLU A 181 -11.09 -27.34 -17.50
N SER A 182 -11.24 -28.18 -18.53
CA SER A 182 -10.91 -29.61 -18.45
C SER A 182 -9.41 -29.84 -18.21
N TYR A 183 -8.55 -29.20 -19.01
CA TYR A 183 -7.11 -29.32 -18.82
C TYR A 183 -6.67 -28.67 -17.50
N TYR A 184 -7.14 -27.47 -17.17
CA TYR A 184 -6.74 -26.77 -15.95
C TYR A 184 -7.09 -27.55 -14.67
N LYS A 185 -8.26 -28.21 -14.62
CA LYS A 185 -8.68 -29.02 -13.47
C LYS A 185 -7.98 -30.38 -13.38
N ARG A 186 -7.64 -31.00 -14.52
CA ARG A 186 -7.14 -32.38 -14.58
C ARG A 186 -5.62 -32.48 -14.64
N ASP A 187 -4.98 -31.65 -15.47
CA ASP A 187 -3.56 -31.71 -15.80
C ASP A 187 -3.12 -30.31 -16.28
N PRO A 188 -3.02 -29.33 -15.36
CA PRO A 188 -2.78 -27.93 -15.71
C PRO A 188 -1.39 -27.72 -16.33
N ASP A 189 -0.39 -28.56 -15.99
CA ASP A 189 0.96 -28.52 -16.54
C ASP A 189 0.98 -28.60 -18.07
N ARG A 190 0.09 -29.41 -18.67
CA ARG A 190 -0.04 -29.53 -20.13
C ARG A 190 -0.44 -28.24 -20.84
N ILE A 191 -1.15 -27.35 -20.14
CA ILE A 191 -1.49 -26.01 -20.60
C ILE A 191 -0.75 -24.93 -19.79
N ALA A 192 0.45 -25.26 -19.28
CA ALA A 192 1.33 -24.34 -18.56
C ALA A 192 0.67 -23.57 -17.39
N HIS A 193 -0.33 -24.17 -16.73
CA HIS A 193 -1.23 -23.57 -15.72
C HIS A 193 -2.10 -22.40 -16.21
N MET A 194 -2.38 -22.30 -17.51
CA MET A 194 -3.28 -21.31 -18.08
C MET A 194 -4.70 -21.45 -17.49
N ARG A 195 -5.17 -20.41 -16.81
CA ARG A 195 -6.55 -20.33 -16.33
C ARG A 195 -7.49 -19.75 -17.38
N LEU A 196 -8.78 -20.09 -17.28
CA LEU A 196 -9.81 -19.57 -18.17
C LEU A 196 -9.87 -18.03 -18.18
N ASP A 197 -9.77 -17.38 -17.02
CA ASP A 197 -9.76 -15.92 -16.90
C ASP A 197 -8.49 -15.30 -17.52
N GLN A 198 -7.35 -15.98 -17.42
CA GLN A 198 -6.11 -15.54 -18.07
C GLN A 198 -6.22 -15.63 -19.59
N LEU A 199 -6.72 -16.76 -20.12
CA LEU A 199 -6.96 -16.93 -21.56
C LEU A 199 -7.94 -15.88 -22.09
N GLY A 200 -9.08 -15.68 -21.41
CA GLY A 200 -10.06 -14.66 -21.79
C GLY A 200 -9.47 -13.25 -21.78
N HIS A 201 -8.64 -12.93 -20.78
CA HIS A 201 -7.96 -11.63 -20.71
C HIS A 201 -6.92 -11.46 -21.83
N MET A 202 -6.15 -12.51 -22.18
CA MET A 202 -5.20 -12.47 -23.27
C MET A 202 -5.87 -12.21 -24.63
N LEU A 203 -6.97 -12.91 -24.92
CA LEU A 203 -7.72 -12.73 -26.16
C LEU A 203 -8.36 -11.33 -26.25
N ALA A 204 -8.80 -10.78 -25.12
CA ALA A 204 -9.31 -9.41 -25.04
C ALA A 204 -8.20 -8.35 -25.23
N LEU A 205 -7.04 -8.51 -24.57
CA LEU A 205 -5.90 -7.60 -24.71
C LEU A 205 -5.30 -7.61 -26.12
N CYS A 206 -5.26 -8.77 -26.79
CA CYS A 206 -4.83 -8.84 -28.18
C CYS A 206 -5.85 -8.26 -29.18
N GLY A 207 -7.09 -7.97 -28.77
CA GLY A 207 -8.09 -7.34 -29.65
C GLY A 207 -8.48 -8.18 -30.88
N ILE A 208 -8.34 -9.52 -30.80
CA ILE A 208 -8.52 -10.44 -31.93
C ILE A 208 -9.99 -10.47 -32.37
N ARG A 209 -10.18 -10.19 -33.66
CA ARG A 209 -11.48 -10.07 -34.34
C ARG A 209 -11.39 -10.66 -35.75
N HIS A 210 -12.55 -10.88 -36.36
CA HIS A 210 -12.69 -11.29 -37.77
C HIS A 210 -11.83 -10.40 -38.69
N GLY A 211 -11.07 -11.02 -39.59
CA GLY A 211 -10.16 -10.33 -40.51
C GLY A 211 -8.77 -10.00 -39.96
N SER A 212 -8.49 -10.17 -38.66
CA SER A 212 -7.18 -9.85 -38.09
C SER A 212 -6.04 -10.75 -38.59
N LYS A 213 -4.84 -10.17 -38.66
CA LYS A 213 -3.57 -10.89 -38.90
C LYS A 213 -2.84 -11.09 -37.57
N VAL A 214 -2.72 -12.33 -37.12
CA VAL A 214 -2.15 -12.69 -35.81
C VAL A 214 -1.00 -13.67 -35.97
N PHE A 215 0.14 -13.37 -35.35
CA PHE A 215 1.25 -14.32 -35.19
C PHE A 215 1.15 -15.00 -33.83
N VAL A 216 1.21 -16.34 -33.81
CA VAL A 216 1.01 -17.14 -32.61
C VAL A 216 2.16 -18.12 -32.38
N PHE A 217 2.71 -18.13 -31.17
CA PHE A 217 3.52 -19.23 -30.64
C PHE A 217 2.92 -19.75 -29.35
N GLU A 218 2.81 -21.07 -29.20
CA GLU A 218 2.30 -21.65 -27.96
C GLU A 218 2.94 -23.00 -27.59
N GLN A 219 2.83 -23.33 -26.31
CA GLN A 219 3.14 -24.64 -25.74
C GLN A 219 1.95 -25.14 -24.91
N LEU A 220 0.74 -25.09 -25.49
CA LEU A 220 -0.55 -25.23 -24.80
C LEU A 220 -1.51 -26.23 -25.50
N LEU A 221 -0.96 -27.26 -26.15
CA LEU A 221 -1.73 -28.29 -26.85
C LEU A 221 -2.66 -27.79 -27.99
N GLY A 222 -2.31 -26.66 -28.59
CA GLY A 222 -3.09 -25.99 -29.64
C GLY A 222 -4.25 -25.14 -29.13
N LEU A 223 -4.33 -24.88 -27.82
CA LEU A 223 -5.41 -24.09 -27.21
C LEU A 223 -5.46 -22.66 -27.75
N LEU A 224 -4.32 -21.98 -27.93
CA LEU A 224 -4.28 -20.64 -28.50
C LEU A 224 -4.49 -20.65 -30.00
N PHE A 225 -3.92 -21.61 -30.74
CA PHE A 225 -4.18 -21.73 -32.17
C PHE A 225 -5.69 -21.88 -32.43
N SER A 226 -6.35 -22.76 -31.66
CA SER A 226 -7.79 -22.95 -31.70
C SER A 226 -8.56 -21.69 -31.31
N SER A 227 -8.15 -21.01 -30.23
CA SER A 227 -8.78 -19.76 -29.78
C SER A 227 -8.71 -18.64 -30.83
N VAL A 228 -7.61 -18.56 -31.59
CA VAL A 228 -7.48 -17.57 -32.68
C VAL A 228 -8.33 -17.99 -33.89
N VAL A 229 -8.31 -19.26 -34.29
CA VAL A 229 -9.14 -19.78 -35.40
C VAL A 229 -10.64 -19.54 -35.13
N GLU A 230 -11.12 -19.80 -33.90
CA GLU A 230 -12.51 -19.51 -33.48
C GLU A 230 -12.89 -18.03 -33.68
N ARG A 231 -11.96 -17.11 -33.38
CA ARG A 231 -12.18 -15.66 -33.40
C ARG A 231 -12.05 -15.04 -34.80
N LEU A 232 -11.29 -15.67 -35.69
CA LEU A 232 -11.19 -15.30 -37.10
C LEU A 232 -12.38 -15.84 -37.90
N SER A 233 -12.83 -17.07 -37.60
CA SER A 233 -14.00 -17.71 -38.22
C SER A 233 -14.01 -17.64 -39.75
N GLY A 234 -12.90 -18.03 -40.37
CA GLY A 234 -12.76 -18.11 -41.84
C GLY A 234 -12.25 -16.85 -42.54
N GLN A 235 -12.02 -15.73 -41.84
CA GLN A 235 -11.40 -14.53 -42.43
C GLN A 235 -10.28 -13.96 -41.55
N GLY A 236 -9.19 -13.55 -42.19
CA GLY A 236 -7.96 -13.08 -41.55
C GLY A 236 -6.82 -14.08 -41.71
N THR A 237 -5.82 -14.02 -40.83
CA THR A 237 -4.61 -14.86 -40.93
C THR A 237 -4.08 -15.20 -39.55
N CYS A 238 -3.88 -16.48 -39.26
CA CYS A 238 -3.22 -17.00 -38.07
C CYS A 238 -1.92 -17.69 -38.49
N VAL A 239 -0.77 -17.05 -38.23
CA VAL A 239 0.55 -17.66 -38.49
C VAL A 239 1.04 -18.37 -37.23
N ALA A 240 0.96 -19.70 -37.23
CA ALA A 240 1.34 -20.57 -36.13
C ALA A 240 2.80 -21.05 -36.25
N LEU A 241 3.66 -20.58 -35.36
CA LEU A 241 5.04 -21.04 -35.23
C LEU A 241 5.07 -22.36 -34.45
N HIS A 242 5.63 -23.42 -35.06
CA HIS A 242 5.71 -24.74 -34.44
C HIS A 242 7.13 -25.36 -34.47
N ARG A 243 7.35 -26.35 -33.61
CA ARG A 243 8.56 -27.17 -33.58
C ARG A 243 8.43 -28.37 -34.52
N GLY A 244 9.56 -28.94 -34.92
CA GLY A 244 9.61 -30.12 -35.78
C GLY A 244 9.12 -29.88 -37.21
N ARG A 245 8.96 -30.96 -37.98
CA ARG A 245 8.58 -30.88 -39.40
C ARG A 245 7.16 -30.36 -39.61
N ASN A 246 6.20 -30.71 -38.74
CA ASN A 246 4.77 -30.42 -38.90
C ASN A 246 4.17 -29.86 -37.60
N LEU A 247 3.03 -29.14 -37.69
CA LEU A 247 2.22 -28.76 -36.54
C LEU A 247 1.65 -30.03 -35.88
N GLN A 248 2.29 -30.49 -34.80
CA GLN A 248 1.96 -31.70 -34.05
C GLN A 248 1.59 -31.36 -32.60
N GLY A 249 0.84 -32.25 -31.95
CA GLY A 249 0.49 -32.07 -30.54
C GLY A 249 -0.55 -30.97 -30.29
N VAL A 250 -1.53 -30.84 -31.18
CA VAL A 250 -2.61 -29.83 -31.12
C VAL A 250 -4.02 -30.42 -30.85
N PRO A 251 -4.21 -31.27 -29.82
CA PRO A 251 -5.52 -31.91 -29.57
C PRO A 251 -6.64 -30.91 -29.23
N CYS A 252 -6.35 -29.71 -28.73
CA CYS A 252 -7.37 -28.68 -28.52
C CYS A 252 -7.96 -28.19 -29.85
N LEU A 253 -7.11 -27.96 -30.86
CA LEU A 253 -7.51 -27.57 -32.22
C LEU A 253 -8.31 -28.69 -32.90
N GLN A 254 -7.87 -29.94 -32.73
CA GLN A 254 -8.58 -31.11 -33.27
C GLN A 254 -9.94 -31.35 -32.59
N ALA A 255 -10.08 -31.00 -31.31
CA ALA A 255 -11.32 -31.19 -30.57
C ALA A 255 -12.44 -30.21 -30.92
N MET A 256 -12.12 -29.08 -31.53
CA MET A 256 -13.10 -28.06 -31.91
C MET A 256 -13.81 -28.35 -33.24
N ASP A 257 -13.28 -29.28 -34.06
CA ASP A 257 -13.87 -29.75 -35.32
C ASP A 257 -14.29 -28.60 -36.27
N TYR A 258 -13.35 -27.69 -36.53
CA TYR A 258 -13.55 -26.55 -37.42
C TYR A 258 -13.74 -26.98 -38.88
N THR A 259 -14.58 -26.24 -39.62
CA THR A 259 -14.76 -26.46 -41.06
C THR A 259 -13.49 -26.16 -41.84
N LYS A 260 -13.40 -26.66 -43.08
CA LYS A 260 -12.26 -26.36 -43.97
C LYS A 260 -12.06 -24.85 -44.14
N GLU A 261 -13.13 -24.11 -44.38
CA GLU A 261 -13.14 -22.64 -44.50
C GLU A 261 -12.58 -21.96 -43.24
N GLN A 262 -12.98 -22.41 -42.06
CA GLN A 262 -12.45 -21.90 -40.79
C GLN A 262 -10.95 -22.23 -40.62
N MET A 263 -10.51 -23.40 -41.10
CA MET A 263 -9.11 -23.82 -41.05
C MET A 263 -8.21 -23.16 -42.11
N ASP A 264 -8.78 -22.57 -43.17
CA ASP A 264 -8.02 -21.91 -44.23
C ASP A 264 -7.37 -20.58 -43.80
N VAL A 265 -7.75 -20.04 -42.63
CA VAL A 265 -7.01 -18.92 -41.99
C VAL A 265 -5.71 -19.37 -41.31
N LEU A 266 -5.46 -20.67 -41.13
CA LEU A 266 -4.30 -21.19 -40.40
C LEU A 266 -3.13 -21.48 -41.34
N TYR A 267 -2.04 -20.75 -41.13
CA TYR A 267 -0.77 -20.88 -41.84
C TYR A 267 0.29 -21.35 -40.84
N THR A 268 1.07 -22.37 -41.19
CA THR A 268 2.04 -22.99 -40.27
C THR A 268 3.46 -22.79 -40.73
N ILE A 269 4.35 -22.36 -39.83
CA ILE A 269 5.79 -22.21 -40.09
C ILE A 269 6.62 -22.96 -39.04
N SER A 270 7.64 -23.69 -39.48
CA SER A 270 8.57 -24.34 -38.56
C SER A 270 9.61 -23.35 -38.03
N VAL A 271 10.05 -23.54 -36.77
CA VAL A 271 11.18 -22.79 -36.18
C VAL A 271 12.43 -22.88 -37.07
N SER A 272 12.67 -24.03 -37.73
CA SER A 272 13.80 -24.22 -38.63
C SER A 272 13.70 -23.34 -39.88
N SER A 273 12.52 -23.24 -40.51
CA SER A 273 12.27 -22.36 -41.65
C SER A 273 12.41 -20.88 -41.29
N LEU A 274 11.92 -20.47 -40.10
CA LEU A 274 12.03 -19.10 -39.61
C LEU A 274 13.50 -18.70 -39.35
N ILE A 275 14.28 -19.56 -38.69
CA ILE A 275 15.71 -19.29 -38.41
C ILE A 275 16.52 -19.21 -39.70
N LYS A 276 16.31 -20.15 -40.64
CA LYS A 276 17.03 -20.19 -41.92
C LYS A 276 16.47 -19.22 -42.98
N LYS A 277 15.41 -18.46 -42.67
CA LYS A 277 14.71 -17.54 -43.58
C LYS A 277 14.32 -18.18 -44.92
N SER A 278 14.03 -19.48 -44.94
CA SER A 278 13.80 -20.26 -46.16
C SER A 278 12.95 -21.52 -45.87
N CYS A 279 11.95 -21.80 -46.72
CA CYS A 279 11.06 -22.95 -46.55
C CYS A 279 11.82 -24.28 -46.66
N GLN A 280 11.88 -25.04 -45.57
CA GLN A 280 12.68 -26.27 -45.51
C GLN A 280 11.97 -27.51 -46.10
N LEU A 281 10.67 -27.43 -46.39
CA LEU A 281 9.89 -28.55 -46.96
C LEU A 281 10.25 -28.90 -48.42
N VAL A 282 11.03 -28.04 -49.09
CA VAL A 282 11.47 -28.16 -50.49
C VAL A 282 12.67 -29.11 -50.65
N VAL A 283 13.38 -29.46 -49.58
CA VAL A 283 14.69 -30.15 -49.67
C VAL A 283 14.60 -31.68 -49.80
N ASP A 284 13.47 -32.31 -49.44
CA ASP A 284 13.27 -33.77 -49.50
C ASP A 284 12.48 -34.19 -50.77
N ASP A 285 13.01 -33.96 -51.98
CA ASP A 285 12.29 -34.26 -53.26
C ASP A 285 12.41 -35.73 -53.75
N ASP A 286 13.42 -36.47 -53.30
CA ASP A 286 13.77 -37.80 -53.83
C ASP A 286 12.97 -38.99 -53.25
N LYS A 287 11.63 -38.96 -53.33
CA LYS A 287 10.79 -40.18 -53.13
C LYS A 287 9.69 -40.29 -54.18
N LYS A 288 9.87 -41.23 -55.11
CA LYS A 288 9.08 -41.35 -56.36
C LYS A 288 7.67 -41.96 -56.23
N ASP A 289 7.35 -42.69 -55.16
CA ASP A 289 6.05 -43.37 -55.01
C ASP A 289 5.15 -42.68 -53.97
N VAL A 290 4.36 -41.71 -54.41
CA VAL A 290 3.40 -40.97 -53.57
C VAL A 290 2.11 -40.68 -54.35
N ASN A 291 0.96 -41.05 -53.78
CA ASN A 291 -0.40 -40.79 -54.29
C ASN A 291 -0.65 -39.27 -54.49
N ASP A 292 -1.39 -38.89 -55.52
CA ASP A 292 -1.61 -37.49 -55.93
C ASP A 292 -2.33 -36.64 -54.87
N GLU A 293 -3.20 -37.23 -54.04
CA GLU A 293 -3.75 -36.52 -52.87
C GLU A 293 -2.65 -36.07 -51.89
N VAL A 294 -1.63 -36.91 -51.68
CA VAL A 294 -0.54 -36.65 -50.74
C VAL A 294 0.42 -35.62 -51.34
N LYS A 295 0.66 -35.64 -52.66
CA LYS A 295 1.36 -34.57 -53.37
C LYS A 295 0.62 -33.24 -53.25
N SER A 296 -0.69 -33.22 -53.47
CA SER A 296 -1.54 -32.03 -53.37
C SER A 296 -1.49 -31.41 -51.96
N ARG A 297 -1.69 -32.23 -50.91
CA ARG A 297 -1.56 -31.79 -49.50
C ARG A 297 -0.14 -31.32 -49.14
N ARG A 298 0.91 -31.89 -49.76
CA ARG A 298 2.30 -31.43 -49.59
C ARG A 298 2.51 -30.07 -50.24
N ASN A 299 1.97 -29.84 -51.44
CA ASN A 299 2.10 -28.59 -52.18
C ASN A 299 1.35 -27.42 -51.52
N ASP A 300 0.08 -27.59 -51.14
CA ASP A 300 -0.69 -26.60 -50.36
C ASP A 300 0.10 -26.17 -49.11
N ARG A 301 0.70 -27.14 -48.43
CA ARG A 301 1.49 -26.89 -47.23
C ARG A 301 2.80 -26.12 -47.48
N ILE A 302 3.50 -26.39 -48.58
CA ILE A 302 4.67 -25.61 -49.00
C ILE A 302 4.25 -24.17 -49.32
N VAL A 303 3.12 -23.98 -50.01
CA VAL A 303 2.56 -22.65 -50.32
C VAL A 303 2.22 -21.90 -49.03
N ARG A 304 1.50 -22.52 -48.09
CA ARG A 304 1.16 -21.90 -46.79
C ARG A 304 2.38 -21.55 -45.95
N GLU A 305 3.43 -22.38 -45.92
CA GLU A 305 4.67 -22.03 -45.19
C GLU A 305 5.44 -20.89 -45.87
N LYS A 306 5.44 -20.81 -47.21
CA LYS A 306 6.01 -19.66 -47.94
C LYS A 306 5.27 -18.36 -47.61
N VAL A 307 3.93 -18.36 -47.63
CA VAL A 307 3.11 -17.20 -47.25
C VAL A 307 3.38 -16.78 -45.79
N ALA A 308 3.43 -17.73 -44.86
CA ALA A 308 3.77 -17.44 -43.46
C ALA A 308 5.17 -16.82 -43.29
N LEU A 309 6.14 -17.27 -44.08
CA LEU A 309 7.50 -16.75 -44.10
C LEU A 309 7.56 -15.33 -44.69
N GLU A 310 6.82 -15.06 -45.77
CA GLU A 310 6.71 -13.72 -46.35
C GLU A 310 6.13 -12.70 -45.36
N CYS A 311 5.09 -13.07 -44.59
CA CYS A 311 4.53 -12.21 -43.53
C CYS A 311 5.53 -11.87 -42.41
N LEU A 312 6.59 -12.66 -42.22
CA LEU A 312 7.63 -12.44 -41.21
C LEU A 312 8.88 -11.75 -41.75
N LEU A 313 9.15 -11.84 -43.07
CA LEU A 313 10.38 -11.32 -43.69
C LEU A 313 10.17 -10.08 -44.55
N ASN A 314 9.06 -9.96 -45.27
CA ASN A 314 8.85 -8.91 -46.27
C ASN A 314 8.01 -7.77 -45.68
N GLN A 315 8.70 -6.79 -45.10
CA GLN A 315 8.13 -5.51 -44.69
C GLN A 315 7.83 -4.66 -45.93
N ASP A 316 6.55 -4.62 -46.31
CA ASP A 316 6.03 -3.72 -47.35
C ASP A 316 5.98 -2.26 -46.84
N PRO A 317 6.56 -1.28 -47.57
CA PRO A 317 6.43 0.15 -47.25
C PRO A 317 4.99 0.64 -47.12
N GLU A 318 4.02 0.01 -47.80
CA GLU A 318 2.60 0.40 -47.75
C GLU A 318 1.85 -0.13 -46.51
N GLY A 319 2.52 -0.90 -45.64
CA GLY A 319 1.94 -1.36 -44.38
C GLY A 319 1.00 -2.57 -44.49
N THR A 320 0.74 -3.10 -45.68
CA THR A 320 -0.29 -4.12 -45.92
C THR A 320 0.02 -5.50 -45.31
N ARG A 321 1.30 -5.79 -45.00
CA ARG A 321 1.79 -7.13 -44.61
C ARG A 321 2.06 -7.35 -43.12
N TYR A 322 1.95 -6.32 -42.27
CA TYR A 322 2.21 -6.45 -40.82
C TYR A 322 1.13 -7.25 -40.08
N PHE A 323 1.50 -7.81 -38.91
CA PHE A 323 0.55 -8.41 -37.97
C PHE A 323 -0.12 -7.33 -37.11
N ASP A 324 -1.44 -7.44 -36.91
CA ASP A 324 -2.18 -6.65 -35.91
C ASP A 324 -1.78 -7.04 -34.49
N SER A 325 -1.39 -8.30 -34.28
CA SER A 325 -1.17 -8.86 -32.95
C SER A 325 -0.15 -9.99 -32.93
N ILE A 326 0.71 -10.01 -31.91
CA ILE A 326 1.56 -11.15 -31.55
C ILE A 326 1.04 -11.74 -30.23
N LEU A 327 0.79 -13.05 -30.24
CA LEU A 327 0.31 -13.80 -29.08
C LEU A 327 1.27 -14.95 -28.78
N CYS A 328 1.93 -14.92 -27.62
CA CYS A 328 2.92 -15.93 -27.24
C CYS A 328 2.60 -16.56 -25.89
N ALA A 329 2.50 -17.88 -25.80
CA ALA A 329 2.45 -18.60 -24.53
C ALA A 329 3.59 -19.60 -24.40
N THR A 330 4.44 -19.39 -23.41
CA THR A 330 5.67 -20.15 -23.20
C THR A 330 5.62 -20.91 -21.88
N ARG A 331 6.14 -22.15 -21.89
CA ARG A 331 6.33 -22.98 -20.69
C ARG A 331 7.80 -23.25 -20.40
N SER A 332 8.60 -23.46 -21.46
CA SER A 332 10.01 -23.87 -21.41
C SER A 332 10.89 -23.13 -22.43
N VAL A 333 10.36 -22.09 -23.07
CA VAL A 333 11.06 -21.24 -24.05
C VAL A 333 11.18 -19.84 -23.47
N ASN A 334 12.34 -19.21 -23.60
CA ASN A 334 12.50 -17.80 -23.27
C ASN A 334 11.70 -16.96 -24.30
N PRO A 335 10.72 -16.13 -23.89
CA PRO A 335 9.90 -15.41 -24.86
C PRO A 335 10.69 -14.43 -25.73
N ILE A 336 11.82 -13.93 -25.24
CA ILE A 336 12.69 -13.00 -25.96
C ILE A 336 13.19 -13.62 -27.28
N ASP A 337 13.59 -14.90 -27.27
CA ASP A 337 14.09 -15.61 -28.45
C ASP A 337 13.08 -15.64 -29.60
N ILE A 338 11.78 -15.57 -29.27
CA ILE A 338 10.68 -15.50 -30.24
C ILE A 338 10.50 -14.04 -30.72
N LEU A 339 10.49 -13.09 -29.79
CA LEU A 339 10.35 -11.66 -30.09
C LEU A 339 11.47 -11.14 -31.00
N GLU A 340 12.71 -11.57 -30.80
CA GLU A 340 13.84 -11.23 -31.67
C GLU A 340 13.65 -11.66 -33.14
N LYS A 341 12.68 -12.54 -33.43
CA LYS A 341 12.36 -13.01 -34.79
C LYS A 341 11.00 -12.53 -35.31
N SER A 342 10.11 -12.02 -34.45
CA SER A 342 8.76 -11.60 -34.84
C SER A 342 8.41 -10.14 -34.54
N TRP A 343 9.12 -9.46 -33.63
CA TRP A 343 8.82 -8.08 -33.19
C TRP A 343 8.75 -7.09 -34.34
N SER A 344 9.68 -7.18 -35.31
CA SER A 344 9.71 -6.32 -36.49
C SER A 344 8.55 -6.54 -37.47
N ALA A 345 7.79 -7.62 -37.33
CA ALA A 345 6.61 -7.89 -38.15
C ALA A 345 5.30 -7.40 -37.50
N LEU A 346 5.34 -6.85 -36.27
CA LEU A 346 4.19 -6.22 -35.63
C LEU A 346 3.94 -4.82 -36.21
N ALA A 347 2.68 -4.50 -36.50
CA ALA A 347 2.29 -3.17 -36.94
C ALA A 347 2.52 -2.11 -35.85
N TYR A 348 2.71 -0.84 -36.25
CA TYR A 348 2.59 0.27 -35.30
C TYR A 348 1.18 0.30 -34.69
N SER A 349 1.10 0.47 -33.37
CA SER A 349 -0.14 0.26 -32.58
C SER A 349 -0.70 -1.18 -32.58
N GLY A 350 0.02 -2.16 -33.13
CA GLY A 350 -0.26 -3.58 -32.95
C GLY A 350 -0.06 -4.01 -31.49
N THR A 351 -0.71 -5.10 -31.10
CA THR A 351 -0.70 -5.59 -29.71
C THR A 351 0.27 -6.76 -29.52
N LEU A 352 0.92 -6.82 -28.36
CA LEU A 352 1.73 -7.96 -27.94
C LEU A 352 1.23 -8.46 -26.60
N VAL A 353 0.85 -9.74 -26.54
CA VAL A 353 0.47 -10.41 -25.29
C VAL A 353 1.30 -11.67 -25.10
N ILE A 354 1.98 -11.74 -23.95
CA ILE A 354 2.87 -12.84 -23.58
C ILE A 354 2.38 -13.48 -22.30
N TYR A 355 2.26 -14.80 -22.31
CA TYR A 355 2.03 -15.64 -21.16
C TYR A 355 3.24 -16.51 -20.85
N THR A 356 3.52 -16.64 -19.56
CA THR A 356 4.45 -17.60 -18.99
C THR A 356 4.06 -17.86 -17.54
N PRO A 357 4.17 -19.09 -17.02
CA PRO A 357 3.95 -19.36 -15.60
C PRO A 357 5.05 -18.74 -14.70
N ASN A 358 6.21 -18.37 -15.27
CA ASN A 358 7.37 -17.90 -14.52
C ASN A 358 7.55 -16.38 -14.64
N ILE A 359 7.28 -15.66 -13.54
CA ILE A 359 7.38 -14.20 -13.48
C ILE A 359 8.77 -13.64 -13.83
N GLN A 360 9.84 -14.40 -13.61
CA GLN A 360 11.21 -14.00 -13.94
C GLN A 360 11.37 -13.72 -15.45
N HIS A 361 10.74 -14.53 -16.31
CA HIS A 361 10.73 -14.28 -17.74
C HIS A 361 9.93 -13.02 -18.09
N VAL A 362 8.80 -12.75 -17.41
CA VAL A 362 8.04 -11.49 -17.60
C VAL A 362 8.90 -10.27 -17.30
N ILE A 363 9.69 -10.29 -16.22
CA ILE A 363 10.59 -9.18 -15.86
C ILE A 363 11.67 -8.96 -16.92
N HIS A 364 12.25 -10.03 -17.47
CA HIS A 364 13.26 -9.93 -18.53
C HIS A 364 12.66 -9.40 -19.85
N VAL A 365 11.49 -9.93 -20.24
CA VAL A 365 10.72 -9.48 -21.41
C VAL A 365 10.30 -8.02 -21.27
N TYR A 366 9.82 -7.61 -20.09
CA TYR A 366 9.45 -6.21 -19.81
C TYR A 366 10.64 -5.26 -20.05
N LYS A 367 11.82 -5.63 -19.56
CA LYS A 367 13.05 -4.86 -19.80
C LYS A 367 13.38 -4.80 -21.29
N TRP A 368 13.39 -5.94 -21.97
CA TRP A 368 13.66 -6.03 -23.41
C TRP A 368 12.69 -5.17 -24.23
N LEU A 369 11.38 -5.25 -23.96
CA LEU A 369 10.35 -4.47 -24.64
C LEU A 369 10.50 -2.96 -24.44
N ARG A 370 10.83 -2.52 -23.22
CA ARG A 370 11.12 -1.11 -22.94
C ARG A 370 12.32 -0.62 -23.74
N ASP A 371 13.37 -1.43 -23.82
CA ASP A 371 14.60 -1.09 -24.53
C ASP A 371 14.40 -1.18 -26.07
N ALA A 372 13.44 -2.00 -26.54
CA ALA A 372 12.98 -2.12 -27.93
C ALA A 372 11.89 -1.10 -28.35
N GLY A 373 11.53 -0.14 -27.49
CA GLY A 373 10.63 0.98 -27.81
C GLY A 373 9.12 0.74 -27.56
N ALA A 374 8.73 -0.32 -26.86
CA ALA A 374 7.33 -0.59 -26.55
C ALA A 374 6.71 0.46 -25.60
N ILE A 375 5.42 0.77 -25.80
CA ILE A 375 4.63 1.71 -24.98
C ILE A 375 3.55 0.91 -24.23
N ASN A 376 3.23 1.32 -23.00
CA ASN A 376 2.25 0.65 -22.11
C ASN A 376 2.58 -0.83 -21.80
N ALA A 377 3.87 -1.18 -21.67
CA ALA A 377 4.25 -2.45 -21.06
C ALA A 377 3.84 -2.45 -19.58
N ASP A 378 3.04 -3.45 -19.15
CA ASP A 378 2.54 -3.64 -17.79
C ASP A 378 2.70 -5.12 -17.36
N ASP A 379 3.01 -5.35 -16.07
CA ASP A 379 3.12 -6.69 -15.46
C ASP A 379 1.79 -7.04 -14.75
N TYR A 380 0.95 -7.87 -15.40
CA TYR A 380 -0.38 -8.20 -14.90
C TYR A 380 -0.39 -9.38 -13.91
N LYS A 381 -0.33 -9.06 -12.61
CA LYS A 381 -0.42 -10.04 -11.51
C LYS A 381 -1.86 -10.31 -11.04
N GLY A 382 -2.77 -10.54 -11.99
CA GLY A 382 -4.19 -10.78 -11.70
C GLY A 382 -4.94 -9.56 -11.16
N PRO A 383 -6.25 -9.70 -10.88
CA PRO A 383 -7.03 -8.65 -10.24
C PRO A 383 -6.55 -8.43 -8.79
N ILE A 384 -6.58 -7.17 -8.34
CA ILE A 384 -6.42 -6.81 -6.92
C ILE A 384 -7.56 -7.47 -6.15
N LYS A 385 -7.23 -8.17 -5.06
CA LYS A 385 -8.27 -8.77 -4.21
C LYS A 385 -8.74 -7.79 -3.14
N PRO A 386 -10.01 -7.84 -2.68
CA PRO A 386 -10.51 -6.94 -1.65
C PRO A 386 -9.65 -6.94 -0.37
N GLU A 387 -9.16 -8.11 0.06
CA GLU A 387 -8.32 -8.25 1.26
C GLU A 387 -6.93 -7.59 1.14
N GLU A 388 -6.54 -7.14 -0.05
CA GLU A 388 -5.29 -6.39 -0.30
C GLU A 388 -5.49 -4.86 -0.17
N ILE A 389 -6.72 -4.42 0.14
CA ILE A 389 -7.15 -3.02 0.31
C ILE A 389 -7.61 -2.83 1.75
N SER A 390 -7.01 -1.86 2.46
CA SER A 390 -7.35 -1.52 3.84
C SER A 390 -8.02 -0.15 3.96
N ILE A 391 -9.05 -0.03 4.78
CA ILE A 391 -9.63 1.23 5.24
C ILE A 391 -9.09 1.49 6.65
N ILE A 392 -8.25 2.51 6.79
CA ILE A 392 -7.55 2.81 8.04
C ILE A 392 -8.08 4.11 8.64
N VAL A 393 -8.55 4.03 9.88
CA VAL A 393 -8.87 5.18 10.73
C VAL A 393 -7.92 5.17 11.92
N VAL A 394 -7.38 6.33 12.28
CA VAL A 394 -6.54 6.49 13.48
C VAL A 394 -7.24 7.44 14.44
N ILE A 395 -7.34 7.06 15.71
CA ILE A 395 -7.93 7.85 16.80
C ILE A 395 -6.88 8.15 17.87
N GLU A 396 -7.03 9.29 18.57
CA GLU A 396 -6.14 9.62 19.68
C GLU A 396 -6.37 8.64 20.84
N ASN A 397 -7.64 8.43 21.22
CA ASN A 397 -8.00 7.53 22.30
C ASN A 397 -9.33 6.80 22.06
N ARG A 398 -9.51 5.64 22.70
CA ARG A 398 -10.75 4.82 22.64
C ARG A 398 -12.05 5.51 23.06
N ASN A 399 -12.02 6.55 23.89
CA ASN A 399 -13.26 7.25 24.29
C ASN A 399 -13.84 8.06 23.12
N ASP A 400 -13.00 8.51 22.19
CA ASP A 400 -13.41 9.26 21.00
C ASP A 400 -14.32 8.45 20.09
N ILE A 401 -14.24 7.11 20.11
CA ILE A 401 -15.10 6.21 19.32
C ILE A 401 -16.58 6.54 19.51
N LYS A 402 -16.99 6.91 20.74
CA LYS A 402 -18.38 7.28 21.06
C LYS A 402 -18.85 8.51 20.27
N LEU A 403 -17.94 9.44 19.97
CA LEU A 403 -18.21 10.67 19.19
C LEU A 403 -18.46 10.38 17.70
N TYR A 404 -18.01 9.23 17.23
CA TYR A 404 -17.92 8.87 15.80
C TYR A 404 -18.64 7.56 15.46
N THR A 405 -19.41 6.99 16.40
CA THR A 405 -20.04 5.66 16.30
C THR A 405 -20.70 5.41 14.95
N LEU A 406 -21.59 6.29 14.49
CA LEU A 406 -22.30 6.14 13.21
C LEU A 406 -21.33 6.10 12.01
N ALA A 407 -20.38 7.04 11.96
CA ALA A 407 -19.39 7.13 10.89
C ALA A 407 -18.54 5.85 10.82
N LEU A 408 -17.93 5.44 11.95
CA LEU A 408 -17.11 4.24 12.03
C LEU A 408 -17.90 2.96 11.68
N GLN A 409 -19.16 2.85 12.09
CA GLN A 409 -20.01 1.71 11.75
C GLN A 409 -20.34 1.64 10.26
N THR A 410 -20.58 2.76 9.57
CA THR A 410 -20.77 2.74 8.10
C THR A 410 -19.54 2.21 7.37
N LEU A 411 -18.32 2.62 7.79
CA LEU A 411 -17.06 2.12 7.23
C LEU A 411 -16.88 0.62 7.51
N GLN A 412 -17.05 0.20 8.77
CA GLN A 412 -16.88 -1.20 9.19
C GLN A 412 -17.88 -2.13 8.48
N CYS A 413 -19.14 -1.71 8.34
CA CYS A 413 -20.19 -2.48 7.68
C CYS A 413 -19.89 -2.70 6.19
N TYR A 414 -19.44 -1.63 5.53
CA TYR A 414 -19.05 -1.64 4.12
C TYR A 414 -17.81 -2.51 3.85
N ALA A 415 -16.76 -2.37 4.68
CA ALA A 415 -15.58 -3.22 4.59
C ALA A 415 -15.92 -4.70 4.79
N THR A 416 -16.75 -5.00 5.80
CA THR A 416 -17.25 -6.35 6.08
C THR A 416 -18.02 -6.95 4.89
N HIS A 417 -18.80 -6.15 4.17
CA HIS A 417 -19.56 -6.62 3.02
C HIS A 417 -18.67 -6.94 1.81
N TYR A 418 -17.75 -6.04 1.47
CA TYR A 418 -16.91 -6.19 0.27
C TYR A 418 -15.64 -7.02 0.49
N GLY A 419 -15.31 -7.36 1.75
CA GLY A 419 -14.09 -8.09 2.10
C GLY A 419 -12.83 -7.21 2.17
N TYR A 420 -12.98 -5.90 2.28
CA TYR A 420 -11.86 -5.00 2.56
C TYR A 420 -11.40 -5.18 4.01
N ASP A 421 -10.10 -4.97 4.25
CA ASP A 421 -9.57 -4.86 5.59
C ASP A 421 -10.04 -3.53 6.23
N PHE A 422 -10.45 -3.54 7.50
CA PHE A 422 -10.86 -2.33 8.23
C PHE A 422 -10.15 -2.24 9.57
N GLN A 423 -9.46 -1.13 9.78
CA GLN A 423 -8.49 -0.98 10.86
C GLN A 423 -8.74 0.32 11.61
N LEU A 424 -9.00 0.19 12.91
CA LEU A 424 -9.14 1.31 13.84
C LEU A 424 -7.93 1.32 14.76
N ILE A 425 -6.93 2.13 14.42
CA ILE A 425 -5.69 2.26 15.18
C ILE A 425 -5.91 3.25 16.32
N ASP A 426 -5.87 2.76 17.56
CA ASP A 426 -5.92 3.58 18.77
C ASP A 426 -4.50 3.93 19.22
N PHE A 427 -4.15 5.21 19.14
CA PHE A 427 -2.79 5.67 19.39
C PHE A 427 -2.41 5.58 20.87
N GLU A 428 -3.31 5.93 21.80
CA GLU A 428 -3.04 5.89 23.24
C GLU A 428 -2.89 4.46 23.78
N SER A 429 -3.69 3.49 23.30
CA SER A 429 -3.52 2.08 23.75
C SER A 429 -2.42 1.29 23.03
N THR A 430 -1.58 1.94 22.21
CA THR A 430 -0.46 1.29 21.50
C THR A 430 0.90 1.88 21.96
N PRO A 431 1.54 1.34 23.02
CA PRO A 431 2.77 1.91 23.61
C PRO A 431 3.98 1.94 22.68
N THR A 432 3.99 1.16 21.61
CA THR A 432 5.05 1.18 20.59
C THR A 432 4.91 2.39 19.66
N LEU A 433 3.68 2.81 19.31
CA LEU A 433 3.44 3.93 18.41
C LEU A 433 3.85 5.28 19.03
N SER A 434 3.65 5.48 20.33
CA SER A 434 4.11 6.68 21.03
C SER A 434 5.63 6.85 21.08
N ILE A 435 6.38 5.75 20.97
CA ILE A 435 7.86 5.74 20.88
C ILE A 435 8.32 5.96 19.44
N LEU A 436 7.62 5.35 18.47
CA LEU A 436 7.98 5.38 17.06
C LEU A 436 7.58 6.72 16.38
N CYS A 437 6.50 7.34 16.85
CA CYS A 437 5.89 8.56 16.33
C CYS A 437 5.93 9.69 17.38
N PRO A 438 7.09 10.37 17.53
CA PRO A 438 7.36 11.28 18.64
C PRO A 438 6.80 12.71 18.45
N GLN A 439 6.03 12.96 17.39
CA GLN A 439 5.45 14.25 17.07
C GLN A 439 4.45 14.67 18.16
N ASP A 440 4.58 15.88 18.72
CA ASP A 440 3.70 16.32 19.82
C ASP A 440 2.26 16.63 19.35
N ASP A 441 2.02 16.83 18.04
CA ASP A 441 0.66 16.99 17.48
C ASP A 441 0.13 15.64 16.93
N PHE A 442 -1.01 15.19 17.47
CA PHE A 442 -1.66 13.94 17.08
C PHE A 442 -1.89 13.83 15.56
N PHE A 443 -2.26 14.94 14.88
CA PHE A 443 -2.55 14.90 13.45
C PHE A 443 -1.32 14.51 12.62
N TYR A 444 -0.11 14.84 13.08
CA TYR A 444 1.14 14.42 12.45
C TYR A 444 1.54 13.00 12.86
N ALA A 445 1.40 12.67 14.15
CA ALA A 445 1.69 11.34 14.68
C ALA A 445 0.83 10.25 13.99
N ARG A 446 -0.42 10.58 13.62
CA ARG A 446 -1.32 9.77 12.78
C ARG A 446 -0.66 9.29 11.48
N HIS A 447 -0.02 10.17 10.71
CA HIS A 447 0.62 9.78 9.44
C HIS A 447 1.80 8.83 9.68
N CYS A 448 2.54 9.01 10.78
CA CYS A 448 3.57 8.08 11.21
C CYS A 448 3.00 6.71 11.67
N ALA A 449 1.86 6.70 12.37
CA ALA A 449 1.20 5.45 12.76
C ALA A 449 0.77 4.62 11.53
N VAL A 450 0.17 5.28 10.52
CA VAL A 450 -0.14 4.65 9.23
C VAL A 450 1.13 4.13 8.53
N TYR A 451 2.24 4.89 8.55
CA TYR A 451 3.52 4.40 8.00
C TYR A 451 3.97 3.08 8.63
N HIS A 452 3.92 2.97 9.97
CA HIS A 452 4.34 1.76 10.68
C HIS A 452 3.40 0.58 10.41
N TYR A 453 2.09 0.81 10.42
CA TYR A 453 1.10 -0.21 10.04
C TYR A 453 1.34 -0.73 8.62
N LEU A 454 1.47 0.15 7.63
CA LEU A 454 1.73 -0.24 6.24
C LEU A 454 3.10 -0.93 6.06
N TYR A 455 4.09 -0.62 6.88
CA TYR A 455 5.40 -1.28 6.86
C TYR A 455 5.32 -2.73 7.38
N GLU A 456 4.56 -2.96 8.44
CA GLU A 456 4.31 -4.29 9.01
C GLU A 456 3.59 -5.19 8.00
N TYR A 457 2.49 -4.71 7.43
CA TYR A 457 1.66 -5.45 6.48
C TYR A 457 2.10 -5.33 5.01
N GLN A 458 3.36 -4.95 4.74
CA GLN A 458 3.86 -4.70 3.37
C GLN A 458 3.88 -5.91 2.42
N LYS A 459 3.61 -7.12 2.92
CA LYS A 459 3.51 -8.36 2.13
C LYS A 459 2.08 -8.70 1.70
N THR A 460 1.07 -8.17 2.41
CA THR A 460 -0.35 -8.52 2.22
C THR A 460 -1.17 -7.34 1.73
N LEU A 461 -1.00 -6.15 2.32
CA LEU A 461 -1.72 -4.95 1.93
C LEU A 461 -1.00 -4.23 0.79
N LYS A 462 -1.67 -4.09 -0.36
CA LYS A 462 -1.19 -3.34 -1.54
C LYS A 462 -1.64 -1.88 -1.51
N TYR A 463 -2.82 -1.61 -0.96
CA TYR A 463 -3.42 -0.27 -0.92
C TYR A 463 -4.06 0.02 0.43
N ALA A 464 -4.09 1.29 0.81
CA ALA A 464 -4.90 1.75 1.93
C ALA A 464 -5.59 3.08 1.64
N MET A 465 -6.80 3.22 2.16
CA MET A 465 -7.58 4.46 2.20
C MET A 465 -7.62 4.94 3.64
N ILE A 466 -7.03 6.09 3.90
CA ILE A 466 -6.96 6.68 5.24
C ILE A 466 -8.08 7.70 5.36
N LEU A 467 -8.82 7.66 6.47
CA LEU A 467 -9.95 8.54 6.76
C LEU A 467 -9.88 9.05 8.21
N ASP A 468 -10.30 10.30 8.41
CA ASP A 468 -10.64 10.81 9.74
C ASP A 468 -11.86 10.09 10.31
N ALA A 469 -11.92 9.98 11.63
CA ALA A 469 -12.97 9.21 12.30
C ALA A 469 -14.39 9.78 12.12
N ASP A 470 -14.54 11.06 11.79
CA ASP A 470 -15.82 11.70 11.49
C ASP A 470 -16.22 11.65 10.00
N ILE A 471 -15.60 10.76 9.23
CA ILE A 471 -15.99 10.46 7.85
C ILE A 471 -16.84 9.19 7.83
N GLY A 472 -18.13 9.33 7.50
CA GLY A 472 -19.02 8.21 7.25
C GLY A 472 -19.16 7.91 5.75
N LEU A 473 -19.40 6.64 5.41
CA LEU A 473 -19.82 6.25 4.08
C LEU A 473 -21.32 6.50 3.92
N ILE A 474 -21.71 7.23 2.87
CA ILE A 474 -23.11 7.48 2.54
C ILE A 474 -23.64 6.55 1.43
N ASN A 475 -22.82 6.20 0.42
CA ASN A 475 -23.24 5.29 -0.64
C ASN A 475 -22.50 3.93 -0.57
N PRO A 476 -23.15 2.86 -0.08
CA PRO A 476 -22.57 1.53 0.01
C PRO A 476 -22.44 0.79 -1.32
N PHE A 477 -22.95 1.32 -2.44
CA PHE A 477 -22.90 0.64 -3.75
C PHE A 477 -21.65 0.96 -4.56
N GLN A 478 -20.88 2.00 -4.21
CA GLN A 478 -19.62 2.31 -4.88
C GLN A 478 -18.46 1.54 -4.24
N LYS A 479 -17.69 0.81 -5.04
CA LYS A 479 -16.49 0.08 -4.63
C LYS A 479 -15.25 0.98 -4.55
N LEU A 480 -14.21 0.56 -3.84
CA LEU A 480 -12.94 1.29 -3.72
C LEU A 480 -12.02 1.14 -4.94
N GLU A 481 -12.07 0.00 -5.64
CA GLU A 481 -11.17 -0.33 -6.76
C GLU A 481 -11.04 0.79 -7.83
N PRO A 482 -12.11 1.48 -8.28
CA PRO A 482 -12.02 2.58 -9.25
C PRO A 482 -11.27 3.82 -8.76
N PHE A 483 -11.15 4.00 -7.44
CA PHE A 483 -10.45 5.13 -6.84
C PHE A 483 -8.95 4.87 -6.62
N LEU A 484 -8.44 3.66 -6.88
CA LEU A 484 -7.06 3.29 -6.57
C LEU A 484 -6.01 3.99 -7.46
N PRO A 485 -4.75 4.14 -6.99
CA PRO A 485 -3.65 4.72 -7.76
C PRO A 485 -3.32 3.94 -9.05
N LEU A 486 -3.21 4.67 -10.18
CA LEU A 486 -2.72 4.13 -11.46
C LEU A 486 -1.26 3.65 -11.35
N PRO A 487 -0.72 2.86 -12.30
CA PRO A 487 0.63 2.26 -12.19
C PRO A 487 1.76 3.23 -11.80
N ASN A 488 1.75 4.48 -12.29
CA ASN A 488 2.76 5.50 -11.96
C ASN A 488 2.47 6.33 -10.69
N GLU A 489 1.35 6.10 -10.03
CA GLU A 489 0.89 6.87 -8.86
C GLU A 489 1.08 6.06 -7.58
N HIS A 490 1.51 6.75 -6.52
CA HIS A 490 1.69 6.18 -5.20
C HIS A 490 0.68 6.73 -4.19
N ILE A 491 0.16 7.95 -4.41
CA ILE A 491 -0.73 8.65 -3.47
C ILE A 491 -1.76 9.47 -4.25
N ILE A 492 -3.00 9.46 -3.75
CA ILE A 492 -4.06 10.34 -4.24
C ILE A 492 -4.58 11.19 -3.08
N LEU A 493 -4.63 12.50 -3.31
CA LEU A 493 -5.11 13.53 -2.40
C LEU A 493 -6.34 14.22 -3.03
N SER A 494 -7.24 14.76 -2.23
CA SER A 494 -8.45 15.47 -2.71
C SER A 494 -8.46 16.94 -2.28
N GLN A 495 -9.03 17.81 -3.11
CA GLN A 495 -9.28 19.20 -2.75
C GLN A 495 -10.67 19.39 -2.13
N ARG A 496 -10.74 20.17 -1.05
CA ARG A 496 -12.01 20.52 -0.37
C ARG A 496 -12.87 21.44 -1.24
N PHE A 497 -14.20 21.28 -1.19
CA PHE A 497 -15.11 22.02 -2.08
C PHE A 497 -15.18 23.51 -1.74
N GLN A 498 -15.35 23.84 -0.45
CA GLN A 498 -15.51 25.21 0.05
C GLN A 498 -14.21 26.03 0.19
N ILE A 499 -13.03 25.45 0.00
CA ILE A 499 -11.74 26.11 0.27
C ILE A 499 -10.63 25.62 -0.66
N ASN A 500 -9.60 26.46 -0.84
CA ASN A 500 -8.43 26.17 -1.68
C ASN A 500 -7.45 25.11 -1.08
N GLU A 501 -7.84 24.38 -0.06
CA GLU A 501 -7.03 23.37 0.63
C GLU A 501 -6.98 22.02 -0.10
N ILE A 502 -5.84 21.32 -0.02
CA ILE A 502 -5.72 19.87 -0.28
C ILE A 502 -5.85 19.19 1.09
N GLY A 503 -6.82 18.30 1.22
CA GLY A 503 -7.23 17.76 2.52
C GLY A 503 -6.32 16.69 3.10
N ALA A 504 -5.97 16.83 4.38
CA ALA A 504 -5.33 15.79 5.18
C ALA A 504 -6.32 14.74 5.73
N TYR A 505 -7.61 15.06 5.73
CA TYR A 505 -8.68 14.23 6.31
C TYR A 505 -8.95 12.94 5.54
N SER A 506 -8.61 12.87 4.25
CA SER A 506 -8.73 11.64 3.46
C SER A 506 -7.68 11.53 2.36
N TYR A 507 -7.06 10.36 2.21
CA TYR A 507 -6.13 10.08 1.12
C TYR A 507 -6.03 8.58 0.84
N ILE A 508 -5.67 8.22 -0.40
CA ILE A 508 -5.44 6.82 -0.81
C ILE A 508 -3.95 6.66 -1.11
N ILE A 509 -3.36 5.56 -0.65
CA ILE A 509 -1.93 5.27 -0.79
C ILE A 509 -1.68 3.84 -1.28
N ARG A 510 -0.74 3.70 -2.23
CA ARG A 510 -0.14 2.41 -2.57
C ARG A 510 0.94 2.09 -1.56
N ASN A 511 0.84 0.92 -0.92
CA ASN A 511 1.79 0.42 0.06
C ASN A 511 3.14 0.06 -0.61
N SER A 512 3.94 1.09 -0.80
CA SER A 512 5.19 1.08 -1.56
C SER A 512 6.24 1.86 -0.77
N ILE A 513 7.52 1.65 -1.04
CA ILE A 513 8.60 2.40 -0.38
C ILE A 513 8.38 3.92 -0.53
N TYR A 514 7.96 4.38 -1.71
CA TYR A 514 7.64 5.78 -1.96
C TYR A 514 6.43 6.27 -1.15
N GLY A 515 5.31 5.54 -1.20
CA GLY A 515 4.07 5.90 -0.50
C GLY A 515 4.29 5.98 1.01
N ARG A 516 4.82 4.90 1.60
CA ARG A 516 5.19 4.86 3.01
C ARG A 516 6.11 6.02 3.37
N ARG A 517 7.17 6.27 2.59
CA ARG A 517 8.11 7.34 2.90
C ARG A 517 7.47 8.73 2.89
N PHE A 518 6.54 9.01 1.98
CA PHE A 518 5.80 10.28 1.97
C PHE A 518 5.03 10.53 3.27
N LEU A 519 4.43 9.49 3.88
CA LEU A 519 3.72 9.63 5.16
C LEU A 519 4.66 10.00 6.31
N LEU A 520 5.84 9.39 6.34
CA LEU A 520 6.87 9.74 7.33
C LEU A 520 7.42 11.15 7.09
N ASP A 521 7.68 11.52 5.84
CA ASP A 521 8.06 12.90 5.49
C ASP A 521 6.96 13.90 5.92
N TRP A 522 5.67 13.57 5.72
CA TRP A 522 4.54 14.43 6.15
C TRP A 522 4.47 14.57 7.67
N ALA A 523 4.60 13.47 8.42
CA ALA A 523 4.68 13.50 9.88
C ALA A 523 5.87 14.34 10.39
N ASP A 524 7.04 14.16 9.79
CA ASP A 524 8.27 14.91 10.13
C ASP A 524 8.21 16.40 9.71
N TYR A 525 7.23 16.81 8.92
CA TYR A 525 7.02 18.21 8.56
C TYR A 525 6.59 19.05 9.77
N PHE A 526 6.01 18.45 10.83
CA PHE A 526 5.68 19.07 12.13
C PHE A 526 6.76 20.03 12.64
N TYR A 527 8.02 19.63 12.54
CA TYR A 527 9.15 20.36 13.09
C TYR A 527 9.66 21.52 12.21
N LYS A 528 9.04 21.73 11.03
CA LYS A 528 9.28 22.85 10.12
C LYS A 528 8.26 23.98 10.26
N GLU A 529 7.18 23.73 10.99
CA GLU A 529 6.06 24.65 11.08
C GLU A 529 6.48 26.03 11.61
N PRO A 530 5.89 27.13 11.07
CA PRO A 530 6.11 28.45 11.63
C PRO A 530 5.51 28.51 13.05
N THR A 531 5.94 29.48 13.84
CA THR A 531 5.51 29.60 15.24
C THR A 531 4.17 30.34 15.40
N SER A 532 3.54 30.67 14.28
CA SER A 532 2.30 31.42 14.13
C SER A 532 1.12 30.45 13.94
N PHE A 533 -0.06 30.94 13.55
CA PHE A 533 -1.08 30.05 13.00
C PHE A 533 -0.51 29.33 11.76
N HIS A 534 -0.86 28.07 11.51
CA HIS A 534 -0.34 27.32 10.36
C HIS A 534 -1.29 26.31 9.72
N GLY A 535 -2.33 25.85 10.44
CA GLY A 535 -3.33 24.92 9.90
C GLY A 535 -2.99 23.43 10.08
N SER A 536 -2.14 23.10 11.07
CA SER A 536 -1.69 21.73 11.40
C SER A 536 -1.26 20.93 10.14
N ASP A 537 -1.56 19.63 10.09
CA ASP A 537 -1.18 18.66 9.07
C ASP A 537 -1.59 19.06 7.62
N ASN A 538 -2.68 19.81 7.46
CA ASN A 538 -3.13 20.33 6.16
C ASN A 538 -2.18 21.43 5.65
N GLY A 539 -1.76 22.37 6.50
CA GLY A 539 -0.76 23.38 6.16
C GLY A 539 0.58 22.76 5.81
N ALA A 540 1.01 21.79 6.62
CA ALA A 540 2.20 21.00 6.37
C ALA A 540 2.14 20.21 5.05
N LEU A 541 0.99 19.61 4.70
CA LEU A 541 0.80 18.93 3.41
C LEU A 541 1.02 19.90 2.25
N MET A 542 0.31 21.04 2.27
CA MET A 542 0.39 22.07 1.23
C MET A 542 1.85 22.51 1.03
N LYS A 543 2.57 22.77 2.11
CA LYS A 543 3.96 23.19 2.05
C LYS A 543 4.93 22.07 1.67
N MET A 544 4.75 20.86 2.15
CA MET A 544 5.55 19.70 1.73
C MET A 544 5.42 19.45 0.22
N LEU A 545 4.21 19.56 -0.35
CA LEU A 545 3.99 19.44 -1.79
C LEU A 545 4.73 20.54 -2.56
N MET A 546 4.68 21.79 -2.07
CA MET A 546 5.40 22.92 -2.67
C MET A 546 6.93 22.71 -2.64
N ASP A 547 7.48 22.37 -1.47
CA ASP A 547 8.91 22.14 -1.24
C ASP A 547 9.46 21.00 -2.11
N ARG A 548 8.70 19.91 -2.23
CA ARG A 548 9.12 18.66 -2.87
C ARG A 548 9.01 18.70 -4.39
N TYR A 549 8.01 19.39 -4.93
CA TYR A 549 7.67 19.29 -6.36
C TYR A 549 7.79 20.61 -7.15
N VAL A 550 7.87 21.78 -6.51
CA VAL A 550 8.03 23.06 -7.23
C VAL A 550 9.53 23.36 -7.40
N PRO A 551 10.06 23.39 -8.64
CA PRO A 551 11.48 23.59 -8.91
C PRO A 551 11.92 25.03 -8.64
N ASP A 552 13.22 25.21 -8.38
CA ASP A 552 13.82 26.49 -7.96
C ASP A 552 13.71 27.62 -9.00
N LYS A 553 13.35 27.34 -10.26
CA LYS A 553 12.99 28.37 -11.25
C LYS A 553 11.72 29.19 -10.89
N PHE A 554 11.00 28.80 -9.84
CA PHE A 554 9.89 29.56 -9.26
C PHE A 554 10.23 30.11 -7.86
N VAL A 555 11.52 30.23 -7.51
CA VAL A 555 11.98 30.60 -6.16
C VAL A 555 11.33 31.87 -5.62
N HIS A 556 11.17 32.92 -6.44
CA HIS A 556 10.56 34.18 -5.98
C HIS A 556 9.06 34.02 -5.59
N HIS A 557 8.28 33.22 -6.32
CA HIS A 557 6.92 32.88 -5.93
C HIS A 557 6.87 31.92 -4.74
N LYS A 558 7.80 30.95 -4.62
CA LYS A 558 7.94 30.11 -3.41
C LYS A 558 8.20 30.98 -2.18
N ASP A 559 9.18 31.89 -2.24
CA ASP A 559 9.53 32.84 -1.17
C ASP A 559 8.34 33.75 -0.79
N LYS A 560 7.48 34.16 -1.74
CA LYS A 560 6.21 34.86 -1.45
C LYS A 560 5.23 33.97 -0.68
N CYS A 561 5.05 32.71 -1.10
CA CYS A 561 4.21 31.77 -0.37
C CYS A 561 4.78 31.47 1.03
N ASP A 562 6.10 31.45 1.19
CA ASP A 562 6.79 31.21 2.48
C ASP A 562 6.69 32.42 3.42
N ASP A 563 6.90 33.63 2.92
CA ASP A 563 6.67 34.86 3.69
C ASP A 563 5.22 34.96 4.17
N SER A 564 4.25 34.61 3.31
CA SER A 564 2.84 34.50 3.67
C SER A 564 2.58 33.42 4.74
N TYR A 565 3.26 32.27 4.67
CA TYR A 565 3.12 31.20 5.67
C TYR A 565 3.67 31.63 7.04
N SER A 566 4.77 32.38 7.06
CA SER A 566 5.47 32.80 8.29
C SER A 566 4.70 33.78 9.18
N LYS A 567 3.62 34.37 8.64
CA LYS A 567 2.83 35.45 9.23
C LYS A 567 1.35 35.11 9.32
N LEU A 568 0.98 33.86 9.08
CA LEU A 568 -0.40 33.42 9.20
C LEU A 568 -0.90 33.65 10.64
N VAL A 569 -2.06 34.28 10.76
CA VAL A 569 -2.74 34.53 12.05
C VAL A 569 -4.12 33.88 12.11
N ASP A 570 -4.72 33.59 10.96
CA ASP A 570 -6.11 33.15 10.83
C ASP A 570 -6.35 32.27 9.59
N TRP A 571 -7.59 31.77 9.49
CA TRP A 571 -8.06 30.98 8.35
C TRP A 571 -8.13 31.78 7.04
N ALA A 572 -8.32 33.10 7.08
CA ALA A 572 -8.37 33.95 5.88
C ALA A 572 -6.99 34.09 5.22
N GLY A 573 -5.93 34.25 6.02
CA GLY A 573 -4.55 34.15 5.58
C GLY A 573 -4.22 32.75 5.07
N PHE A 574 -4.64 31.70 5.78
CA PHE A 574 -4.41 30.31 5.38
C PHE A 574 -5.03 30.00 4.01
N ARG A 575 -6.27 30.45 3.76
CA ARG A 575 -6.95 30.34 2.46
C ARG A 575 -6.15 30.99 1.32
N LYS A 576 -5.53 32.15 1.57
CA LYS A 576 -4.64 32.82 0.59
C LYS A 576 -3.32 32.06 0.36
N MET A 577 -2.74 31.48 1.41
CA MET A 577 -1.55 30.62 1.32
C MET A 577 -1.83 29.35 0.51
N CYS A 578 -2.99 28.72 0.72
CA CYS A 578 -3.46 27.57 -0.04
C CYS A 578 -3.62 27.88 -1.53
N ILE A 579 -4.13 29.08 -1.89
CA ILE A 579 -4.15 29.55 -3.29
C ILE A 579 -2.71 29.63 -3.84
N CYS A 580 -1.78 30.27 -3.11
CA CYS A 580 -0.38 30.41 -3.54
C CYS A 580 0.30 29.07 -3.87
N VAL A 581 0.12 28.09 -3.00
CA VAL A 581 0.63 26.72 -3.22
C VAL A 581 -0.06 26.06 -4.42
N ASN A 582 -1.40 26.08 -4.51
CA ASN A 582 -2.11 25.46 -5.62
C ASN A 582 -1.73 26.06 -6.97
N SER A 583 -1.60 27.38 -7.08
CA SER A 583 -1.21 28.04 -8.32
C SER A 583 0.15 27.55 -8.81
N LEU A 584 1.12 27.37 -7.91
CA LEU A 584 2.42 26.75 -8.23
C LEU A 584 2.26 25.27 -8.65
N LEU A 585 1.50 24.47 -7.88
CA LEU A 585 1.27 23.05 -8.17
C LEU A 585 0.57 22.83 -9.53
N TYR A 586 -0.41 23.66 -9.88
CA TYR A 586 -1.07 23.66 -11.19
C TYR A 586 -0.13 24.06 -12.33
N LYS A 587 0.86 24.91 -12.05
CA LYS A 587 1.86 25.36 -13.04
C LYS A 587 2.96 24.33 -13.31
N VAL A 588 3.29 23.48 -12.32
CA VAL A 588 4.34 22.45 -12.44
C VAL A 588 3.80 21.05 -12.72
N GLY A 589 2.54 20.77 -12.37
CA GLY A 589 1.92 19.47 -12.57
C GLY A 589 1.73 19.13 -14.05
N LYS A 590 1.73 17.83 -14.35
CA LYS A 590 1.49 17.33 -15.70
C LYS A 590 0.07 17.71 -16.14
N GLN A 591 -0.03 18.40 -17.27
CA GLN A 591 -1.29 18.71 -17.93
C GLN A 591 -1.91 17.41 -18.46
N ASN A 592 -2.87 16.87 -17.73
CA ASN A 592 -3.65 15.70 -18.13
C ASN A 592 -4.75 16.11 -19.13
N LYS A 593 -5.16 15.19 -20.02
CA LYS A 593 -6.42 15.33 -20.78
C LYS A 593 -7.62 15.49 -19.83
N ASP A 594 -7.61 14.76 -18.70
CA ASP A 594 -8.59 14.93 -17.63
C ASP A 594 -8.25 16.14 -16.75
N ARG A 595 -8.98 17.24 -16.95
CA ARG A 595 -8.83 18.49 -16.18
C ARG A 595 -9.23 18.36 -14.70
N SER A 596 -9.88 17.27 -14.28
CA SER A 596 -10.26 17.08 -12.88
C SER A 596 -9.12 16.58 -11.98
N ARG A 597 -7.90 16.43 -12.49
CA ARG A 597 -6.75 15.98 -11.69
C ARG A 597 -5.43 16.62 -12.14
N VAL A 598 -4.53 16.81 -11.18
CA VAL A 598 -3.16 17.30 -11.40
C VAL A 598 -2.20 16.27 -10.84
N ASN A 599 -1.28 15.76 -11.67
CA ASN A 599 -0.23 14.85 -11.23
C ASN A 599 1.07 15.64 -11.01
N VAL A 600 1.66 15.54 -9.83
CA VAL A 600 2.93 16.21 -9.47
C VAL A 600 4.03 15.18 -9.20
N GLY A 601 5.28 15.62 -9.38
CA GLY A 601 6.45 14.75 -9.44
C GLY A 601 6.90 14.43 -10.87
N LEU A 602 8.13 13.93 -11.02
CA LEU A 602 8.77 13.71 -12.32
C LEU A 602 8.03 12.64 -13.15
N LYS A 603 7.61 11.55 -12.50
CA LYS A 603 6.83 10.49 -13.14
C LYS A 603 5.32 10.72 -13.02
N GLY A 604 4.88 11.51 -12.04
CA GLY A 604 3.46 11.79 -11.75
C GLY A 604 2.99 11.07 -10.48
N GLU A 605 3.91 10.88 -9.54
CA GLU A 605 3.86 9.99 -8.38
C GLU A 605 2.73 10.34 -7.39
N VAL A 606 2.26 11.59 -7.37
CA VAL A 606 1.15 12.04 -6.53
C VAL A 606 0.06 12.66 -7.42
N ARG A 607 -1.17 12.13 -7.33
CA ARG A 607 -2.36 12.71 -7.95
C ARG A 607 -3.08 13.61 -6.93
N ILE A 608 -3.41 14.83 -7.35
CA ILE A 608 -4.31 15.73 -6.64
C ILE A 608 -5.61 15.80 -7.45
N THR A 609 -6.69 15.23 -6.91
CA THR A 609 -8.03 15.31 -7.47
C THR A 609 -8.61 16.71 -7.18
N ARG A 610 -9.01 17.42 -8.23
CA ARG A 610 -9.66 18.73 -8.14
C ARG A 610 -11.13 18.60 -7.74
N ARG A 611 -11.71 19.71 -7.29
CA ARG A 611 -13.12 19.86 -6.90
C ARG A 611 -14.05 19.55 -8.09
N VAL A 612 -14.51 18.31 -8.18
CA VAL A 612 -15.50 17.88 -9.19
C VAL A 612 -16.48 16.90 -8.51
N PRO A 613 -17.80 17.18 -8.52
CA PRO A 613 -18.82 16.26 -8.01
C PRO A 613 -18.71 14.87 -8.64
N GLY A 614 -18.87 13.82 -7.84
CA GLY A 614 -18.73 12.41 -8.28
C GLY A 614 -17.31 11.94 -8.60
N LYS A 615 -16.31 12.83 -8.63
CA LYS A 615 -14.88 12.45 -8.75
C LYS A 615 -14.08 12.63 -7.45
N SER A 616 -14.47 13.56 -6.58
CA SER A 616 -13.98 13.55 -5.19
C SER A 616 -14.78 12.52 -4.40
N TRP A 617 -14.11 11.59 -3.74
CA TRP A 617 -14.78 10.54 -2.96
C TRP A 617 -15.35 11.08 -1.63
N VAL A 618 -14.82 12.19 -1.09
CA VAL A 618 -15.34 12.86 0.12
C VAL A 618 -15.65 14.34 -0.14
N ARG A 619 -16.69 14.84 0.50
CA ARG A 619 -16.97 16.28 0.73
C ARG A 619 -17.48 16.52 2.16
N ASP A 620 -17.63 17.78 2.58
CA ASP A 620 -18.20 18.06 3.90
C ASP A 620 -19.72 17.91 3.88
N ILE A 621 -20.28 17.33 4.95
CA ILE A 621 -21.74 17.20 5.11
C ILE A 621 -22.45 18.56 5.18
N TYR A 622 -21.74 19.58 5.67
CA TYR A 622 -22.26 20.93 5.80
C TYR A 622 -22.36 21.69 4.48
N ASP A 623 -21.66 21.23 3.42
CA ASP A 623 -21.62 21.91 2.11
C ASP A 623 -23.01 22.19 1.55
N THR A 624 -23.95 21.27 1.81
CA THR A 624 -25.31 21.24 1.26
C THR A 624 -26.37 21.10 2.34
N GLY A 625 -26.03 21.39 3.60
CA GLY A 625 -26.95 21.23 4.73
C GLY A 625 -27.39 19.77 4.93
N SER A 626 -26.45 18.83 4.91
CA SER A 626 -26.67 17.37 5.06
C SER A 626 -27.44 16.67 3.93
N ARG A 627 -27.82 17.39 2.87
CA ARG A 627 -28.39 16.79 1.65
C ARG A 627 -27.32 16.03 0.88
N TRP A 628 -27.69 14.95 0.19
CA TRP A 628 -26.75 14.05 -0.50
C TRP A 628 -27.34 13.40 -1.76
N THR A 629 -26.48 12.85 -2.62
CA THR A 629 -26.87 12.15 -3.86
C THR A 629 -26.05 10.88 -4.10
N LYS A 630 -26.42 10.07 -5.12
CA LYS A 630 -25.75 8.78 -5.40
C LYS A 630 -24.27 8.89 -5.80
N ASP A 631 -23.83 10.06 -6.25
CA ASP A 631 -22.43 10.32 -6.57
C ASP A 631 -21.56 10.57 -5.33
N ASP A 632 -22.16 10.87 -4.17
CA ASP A 632 -21.44 11.02 -2.90
C ASP A 632 -21.07 9.63 -2.37
N VAL A 633 -19.78 9.38 -2.09
CA VAL A 633 -19.32 8.11 -1.48
C VAL A 633 -19.20 8.25 0.03
N PHE A 634 -18.48 9.29 0.48
CA PHE A 634 -18.26 9.59 1.88
C PHE A 634 -18.61 11.05 2.24
N LEU A 635 -19.06 11.27 3.47
CA LEU A 635 -19.35 12.58 4.04
C LEU A 635 -18.51 12.82 5.29
N HIS A 636 -17.73 13.91 5.27
CA HIS A 636 -16.90 14.36 6.40
C HIS A 636 -17.70 15.28 7.34
N GLY A 637 -17.42 15.20 8.64
CA GLY A 637 -18.05 16.03 9.68
C GLY A 637 -19.16 15.34 10.48
N MET A 638 -19.28 14.02 10.41
CA MET A 638 -20.31 13.22 11.08
C MET A 638 -20.02 13.01 12.59
N LYS A 639 -19.83 14.11 13.33
CA LYS A 639 -19.60 14.11 14.79
C LYS A 639 -20.93 14.10 15.54
N SER A 640 -21.16 13.11 16.43
CA SER A 640 -22.43 12.98 17.16
C SER A 640 -22.78 14.22 18.00
N THR A 641 -21.77 14.89 18.57
CA THR A 641 -21.92 16.16 19.32
C THR A 641 -22.38 17.37 18.50
N LYS A 642 -22.48 17.22 17.18
CA LYS A 642 -23.00 18.23 16.24
C LYS A 642 -24.20 17.74 15.43
N MET A 643 -24.66 16.52 15.69
CA MET A 643 -25.85 15.93 15.08
C MET A 643 -27.10 16.54 15.73
N SER A 644 -28.07 16.95 14.91
CA SER A 644 -29.29 17.64 15.34
C SER A 644 -30.45 17.34 14.40
N ASN A 645 -31.69 17.45 14.87
CA ASN A 645 -32.88 17.33 14.04
C ASN A 645 -33.13 18.57 13.16
N LYS A 646 -32.44 19.69 13.43
CA LYS A 646 -32.48 20.95 12.66
C LYS A 646 -31.09 21.58 12.56
N ILE A 647 -30.80 22.25 11.44
CA ILE A 647 -29.52 22.97 11.24
C ILE A 647 -29.54 24.26 12.07
N ASN A 648 -29.05 24.17 13.29
CA ASN A 648 -29.06 25.26 14.27
C ASN A 648 -27.62 25.67 14.62
N GLY A 649 -27.05 26.56 13.81
CA GLY A 649 -25.71 27.12 14.04
C GLY A 649 -24.55 26.37 13.39
N PHE A 650 -23.33 26.87 13.63
CA PHE A 650 -22.13 26.52 12.86
C PHE A 650 -21.75 25.03 12.94
N LYS A 651 -21.55 24.40 11.77
CA LYS A 651 -21.21 22.99 11.59
C LYS A 651 -22.16 22.01 12.30
N THR A 652 -23.46 22.33 12.36
CA THR A 652 -24.50 21.35 12.72
C THR A 652 -24.94 20.55 11.49
N TRP A 653 -25.36 19.31 11.69
CA TRP A 653 -25.80 18.41 10.61
C TRP A 653 -27.00 17.57 11.05
N ILE A 654 -27.83 17.19 10.06
CA ILE A 654 -28.98 16.29 10.23
C ILE A 654 -28.56 14.93 9.68
N SER A 655 -28.85 13.84 10.40
CA SER A 655 -28.38 12.53 9.95
C SER A 655 -29.04 12.07 8.65
N PRO A 656 -28.25 11.75 7.60
CA PRO A 656 -28.76 11.13 6.38
C PRO A 656 -29.27 9.70 6.58
N ILE A 657 -28.89 9.05 7.69
CA ILE A 657 -29.28 7.70 8.08
C ILE A 657 -30.09 7.80 9.37
N LYS A 658 -31.27 7.19 9.44
CA LYS A 658 -32.14 7.23 10.62
C LYS A 658 -31.51 6.44 11.77
N GLY A 659 -31.51 7.05 12.96
CA GLY A 659 -30.86 6.49 14.17
C GLY A 659 -29.45 7.05 14.40
N ASP A 660 -28.84 6.63 15.51
CA ASP A 660 -27.48 7.00 15.93
C ASP A 660 -26.44 5.90 15.62
N LYS A 661 -26.89 4.73 15.15
CA LYS A 661 -26.10 3.50 14.91
C LYS A 661 -26.64 2.72 13.71
N LEU A 662 -25.79 1.89 13.10
CA LEU A 662 -26.18 0.88 12.10
C LEU A 662 -26.50 -0.47 12.76
N ASP A 663 -27.41 -1.23 12.13
CA ASP A 663 -27.56 -2.67 12.43
C ASP A 663 -26.42 -3.46 11.77
N MET A 664 -25.41 -3.78 12.57
CA MET A 664 -24.22 -4.50 12.12
C MET A 664 -24.49 -5.95 11.69
N ASN A 665 -25.65 -6.53 12.01
CA ASN A 665 -26.01 -7.89 11.58
C ASN A 665 -26.31 -7.97 10.09
N LEU A 666 -26.71 -6.84 9.47
CA LEU A 666 -27.02 -6.77 8.04
C LEU A 666 -25.77 -6.82 7.16
N CYS A 667 -24.60 -6.43 7.67
CA CYS A 667 -23.37 -6.22 6.89
C CYS A 667 -22.87 -7.48 6.14
N LYS A 668 -23.14 -8.67 6.69
CA LYS A 668 -22.77 -9.97 6.08
C LYS A 668 -23.87 -10.57 5.18
N ARG A 669 -25.03 -9.92 5.08
CA ARG A 669 -26.18 -10.43 4.31
C ARG A 669 -26.17 -9.88 2.88
N ARG A 670 -26.91 -10.52 1.97
CA ARG A 670 -27.11 -10.02 0.60
C ARG A 670 -27.84 -8.68 0.56
N ASP A 671 -28.66 -8.38 1.58
CA ASP A 671 -29.44 -7.15 1.71
C ASP A 671 -28.79 -6.10 2.65
N PHE A 672 -27.45 -6.10 2.77
CA PHE A 672 -26.68 -5.23 3.66
C PHE A 672 -26.99 -3.73 3.54
N TYR A 673 -27.36 -3.27 2.34
CA TYR A 673 -27.74 -1.88 2.08
C TYR A 673 -28.90 -1.38 2.94
N LYS A 674 -29.73 -2.29 3.49
CA LYS A 674 -30.79 -1.95 4.46
C LYS A 674 -30.23 -1.38 5.78
N ALA A 675 -28.95 -1.58 6.11
CA ALA A 675 -28.31 -0.92 7.24
C ALA A 675 -28.28 0.62 7.07
N TRP A 676 -28.20 1.11 5.82
CA TRP A 676 -28.38 2.51 5.48
C TRP A 676 -29.88 2.83 5.37
N ASN A 677 -30.57 2.87 6.52
CA ASN A 677 -31.97 3.28 6.63
C ASN A 677 -32.11 4.80 6.39
N TYR A 678 -32.08 5.23 5.13
CA TYR A 678 -31.94 6.64 4.79
C TYR A 678 -33.12 7.53 5.24
N ASN A 679 -32.78 8.76 5.62
CA ASN A 679 -33.72 9.87 5.64
C ASN A 679 -33.92 10.38 4.20
N THR A 680 -35.00 9.94 3.57
CA THR A 680 -35.33 10.23 2.16
C THR A 680 -35.52 11.73 1.86
N GLN A 681 -35.83 12.56 2.87
CA GLN A 681 -35.95 14.01 2.70
C GLN A 681 -34.60 14.70 2.39
N LEU A 682 -33.49 14.09 2.81
CA LEU A 682 -32.13 14.60 2.57
C LEU A 682 -31.53 14.08 1.26
N TYR A 683 -32.13 13.06 0.64
CA TYR A 683 -31.70 12.57 -0.67
C TYR A 683 -32.16 13.53 -1.78
N LYS A 684 -31.27 13.83 -2.73
CA LYS A 684 -31.57 14.67 -3.91
C LYS A 684 -31.11 14.02 -5.22
N PRO A 685 -31.92 14.10 -6.30
CA PRO A 685 -31.47 13.70 -7.64
C PRO A 685 -30.23 14.47 -8.08
N LEU A 686 -29.34 13.82 -8.83
CA LEU A 686 -28.07 14.40 -9.25
C LEU A 686 -28.26 15.67 -10.09
N THR A 687 -29.29 15.73 -10.94
CA THR A 687 -29.60 16.88 -11.80
C THR A 687 -29.80 18.17 -11.01
N GLU A 688 -30.66 18.15 -9.99
CA GLU A 688 -30.90 19.27 -9.07
C GLU A 688 -29.67 19.58 -8.21
N PHE A 689 -29.03 18.54 -7.68
CA PHE A 689 -27.99 18.68 -6.66
C PHE A 689 -26.65 19.18 -7.23
N ARG A 690 -26.38 18.89 -8.51
CA ARG A 690 -25.12 19.22 -9.18
C ARG A 690 -24.93 20.74 -9.34
N GLU A 691 -25.99 21.50 -9.57
CA GLU A 691 -25.90 22.97 -9.64
C GLU A 691 -25.52 23.61 -8.31
N GLU A 692 -26.06 23.11 -7.20
CA GLU A 692 -25.73 23.60 -5.86
C GLU A 692 -24.25 23.38 -5.54
N LEU A 693 -23.73 22.18 -5.81
CA LEU A 693 -22.31 21.86 -5.65
C LEU A 693 -21.43 22.73 -6.57
N TRP A 694 -21.82 22.97 -7.82
CA TRP A 694 -21.06 23.83 -8.73
C TRP A 694 -21.00 25.28 -8.26
N LYS A 695 -22.06 25.85 -7.65
CA LYS A 695 -22.03 27.21 -7.09
C LYS A 695 -20.92 27.38 -6.05
N ILE A 696 -20.76 26.41 -5.15
CA ILE A 696 -19.70 26.38 -4.12
C ILE A 696 -18.30 26.30 -4.76
N ILE A 697 -18.17 25.48 -5.81
CA ILE A 697 -16.91 25.30 -6.52
C ILE A 697 -16.53 26.58 -7.29
N TYR A 698 -17.47 27.18 -8.03
CA TYR A 698 -17.23 28.41 -8.78
C TYR A 698 -16.87 29.59 -7.87
N GLN A 699 -17.46 29.71 -6.68
CA GLN A 699 -17.03 30.68 -5.68
C GLN A 699 -15.55 30.47 -5.30
N THR A 700 -15.18 29.23 -4.97
CA THR A 700 -13.82 28.88 -4.53
C THR A 700 -12.77 29.00 -5.66
N GLU A 701 -13.14 28.73 -6.91
CA GLU A 701 -12.30 28.97 -8.10
C GLU A 701 -12.22 30.46 -8.47
N GLY A 702 -13.30 31.23 -8.30
CA GLY A 702 -13.33 32.68 -8.51
C GLY A 702 -12.35 33.42 -7.59
N GLU A 703 -12.25 33.00 -6.32
CA GLU A 703 -11.23 33.49 -5.39
C GLU A 703 -9.79 33.14 -5.82
N HIS A 704 -9.57 31.92 -6.31
CA HIS A 704 -8.26 31.53 -6.83
C HIS A 704 -7.88 32.42 -8.03
N ASN A 705 -8.81 32.62 -8.97
CA ASN A 705 -8.56 33.35 -10.21
C ASN A 705 -8.41 34.87 -10.01
N SER A 706 -9.09 35.45 -9.01
CA SER A 706 -8.96 36.88 -8.64
C SER A 706 -7.74 37.19 -7.77
N SER A 707 -7.18 36.19 -7.06
CA SER A 707 -6.04 36.35 -6.16
C SER A 707 -4.77 36.88 -6.86
N TYR A 708 -4.02 37.75 -6.17
CA TYR A 708 -2.67 38.14 -6.59
C TYR A 708 -1.74 36.93 -6.79
N PHE A 709 -1.90 35.88 -5.98
CA PHE A 709 -1.00 34.73 -5.99
C PHE A 709 -1.15 33.81 -7.22
N SER A 710 -2.28 33.84 -7.93
CA SER A 710 -2.47 33.03 -9.15
C SER A 710 -1.81 33.65 -10.39
N LYS A 711 -1.42 34.93 -10.32
CA LYS A 711 -0.70 35.65 -11.37
C LYS A 711 0.79 35.29 -11.36
N ILE A 712 1.12 34.09 -11.85
CA ILE A 712 2.49 33.60 -11.98
C ILE A 712 3.12 34.14 -13.27
N VAL A 713 3.91 35.19 -13.13
CA VAL A 713 4.77 35.72 -14.20
C VAL A 713 5.95 34.76 -14.44
N LYS A 714 6.26 34.50 -15.71
CA LYS A 714 7.30 33.55 -16.12
C LYS A 714 8.62 34.27 -16.40
N ASN A 715 9.20 34.88 -15.36
CA ASN A 715 10.60 35.30 -15.27
C ASN A 715 10.85 35.86 -13.86
N ASP A 716 11.74 35.22 -13.10
CA ASP A 716 12.38 35.82 -11.93
C ASP A 716 13.78 35.18 -11.78
N TYR A 717 14.72 35.99 -11.30
CA TYR A 717 16.18 35.82 -11.39
C TYR A 717 16.73 34.53 -10.75
N GLU A 718 17.98 34.19 -11.09
CA GLU A 718 18.74 33.16 -10.38
C GLU A 718 18.71 33.40 -8.85
N PRO A 719 18.61 32.34 -8.04
CA PRO A 719 18.55 32.48 -6.58
C PRO A 719 19.83 33.14 -6.06
N VAL A 720 19.69 34.35 -5.50
CA VAL A 720 20.82 35.08 -4.93
C VAL A 720 21.40 34.27 -3.78
N LEU A 721 22.69 33.93 -3.87
CA LEU A 721 23.41 33.22 -2.83
C LEU A 721 23.48 34.06 -1.54
N ASP A 722 23.01 33.51 -0.43
CA ASP A 722 23.30 34.08 0.89
C ASP A 722 24.80 33.95 1.19
N LYS A 723 25.46 35.08 1.47
CA LYS A 723 26.88 35.18 1.81
C LYS A 723 27.11 35.45 3.30
N ASN A 724 26.06 35.46 4.13
CA ASN A 724 26.15 35.72 5.56
C ASN A 724 26.69 34.50 6.34
N TYR A 725 27.47 34.78 7.39
CA TYR A 725 27.83 33.82 8.43
C TYR A 725 27.08 34.18 9.70
N TYR A 726 26.28 33.24 10.21
CA TYR A 726 25.46 33.43 11.39
C TYR A 726 26.15 32.83 12.62
N VAL A 727 26.85 33.67 13.39
CA VAL A 727 27.56 33.25 14.60
C VAL A 727 26.61 33.11 15.78
N LYS A 728 26.66 31.95 16.43
CA LYS A 728 25.92 31.64 17.65
C LYS A 728 26.70 32.05 18.89
N SER A 729 27.81 31.39 19.12
CA SER A 729 28.60 31.43 20.36
C SER A 729 30.10 31.45 20.04
N VAL A 730 30.88 31.98 20.97
CA VAL A 730 32.33 31.99 20.92
C VAL A 730 32.86 31.49 22.25
N PHE A 731 33.66 30.43 22.24
CA PHE A 731 34.25 29.86 23.45
C PHE A 731 35.77 30.04 23.43
N ARG A 732 36.36 30.61 24.49
CA ARG A 732 37.82 30.75 24.62
C ARG A 732 38.38 29.67 25.52
N ASP A 733 39.20 28.78 24.98
CA ASP A 733 39.97 27.81 25.78
C ASP A 733 41.25 28.49 26.27
N ILE A 734 41.35 28.75 27.58
CA ILE A 734 42.51 29.43 28.18
C ILE A 734 43.78 28.59 28.02
N LYS A 735 43.68 27.27 28.28
CA LYS A 735 44.84 26.36 28.29
C LYS A 735 45.48 26.29 26.91
N ASN A 736 44.63 26.20 25.87
CA ASN A 736 45.07 26.04 24.48
C ASN A 736 45.24 27.37 23.71
N LYS A 737 44.88 28.53 24.31
CA LYS A 737 44.93 29.87 23.69
C LYS A 737 44.20 29.97 22.34
N ILE A 738 43.08 29.25 22.21
CA ILE A 738 42.22 29.21 21.03
C ILE A 738 40.79 29.69 21.31
N TYR A 739 40.14 30.20 20.27
CA TYR A 739 38.71 30.49 20.22
C TYR A 739 38.01 29.50 19.30
N ASN A 740 36.95 28.88 19.82
CA ASN A 740 36.01 28.05 19.08
C ASN A 740 34.79 28.90 18.74
N ILE A 741 34.58 29.20 17.45
CA ILE A 741 33.45 30.00 16.96
C ILE A 741 32.43 29.03 16.36
N LEU A 742 31.23 28.99 16.94
CA LEU A 742 30.10 28.19 16.44
C LEU A 742 29.24 29.05 15.51
N PHE A 743 29.07 28.62 14.26
CA PHE A 743 28.32 29.39 13.25
C PHE A 743 27.60 28.51 12.23
N VAL A 744 26.74 29.16 11.46
CA VAL A 744 26.00 28.61 10.33
C VAL A 744 26.33 29.42 9.07
N ALA A 745 26.40 28.74 7.93
CA ALA A 745 26.62 29.36 6.63
C ALA A 745 25.88 28.58 5.52
N HIS A 746 25.63 29.22 4.38
CA HIS A 746 25.10 28.57 3.18
C HIS A 746 26.15 27.58 2.62
N ASP A 747 25.71 26.42 2.13
CA ASP A 747 26.61 25.32 1.74
C ASP A 747 27.54 25.67 0.55
N ASP A 748 27.08 26.53 -0.37
CA ASP A 748 27.84 26.95 -1.57
C ASP A 748 28.90 28.05 -1.34
N ILE A 749 29.16 28.48 -0.10
CA ILE A 749 30.17 29.51 0.19
C ILE A 749 31.59 28.94 0.07
N LYS A 750 32.21 29.10 -1.11
CA LYS A 750 33.51 28.51 -1.48
C LYS A 750 34.75 28.99 -0.69
N LYS A 751 34.69 30.14 0.02
CA LYS A 751 35.82 30.68 0.80
C LYS A 751 35.36 31.15 2.18
N PRO A 752 35.74 30.46 3.28
CA PRO A 752 35.37 30.89 4.63
C PRO A 752 36.08 32.18 5.05
N LYS A 753 35.37 33.08 5.74
CA LYS A 753 35.93 34.35 6.25
C LYS A 753 36.86 34.23 7.47
N PHE A 754 36.90 33.07 8.14
CA PHE A 754 37.80 32.84 9.27
C PHE A 754 39.11 32.23 8.77
N SER A 755 40.24 32.88 9.08
CA SER A 755 41.58 32.48 8.66
C SER A 755 42.19 31.32 9.48
N GLY A 756 41.34 30.48 10.07
CA GLY A 756 41.71 29.36 10.93
C GLY A 756 41.16 28.03 10.43
N LYS A 757 41.26 26.99 11.26
CA LYS A 757 40.79 25.63 10.92
C LYS A 757 39.28 25.59 11.05
N ILE A 758 38.58 25.04 10.06
CA ILE A 758 37.11 25.00 10.05
C ILE A 758 36.66 23.59 9.80
N HIS A 759 35.73 23.14 10.63
CA HIS A 759 35.14 21.81 10.54
C HIS A 759 33.62 21.94 10.38
N LYS A 760 33.08 21.21 9.40
CA LYS A 760 31.63 21.07 9.20
C LYS A 760 31.11 20.08 10.24
N ILE A 761 30.05 20.46 10.95
CA ILE A 761 29.41 19.60 11.94
C ILE A 761 28.45 18.66 11.21
N ALA A 762 28.53 17.37 11.51
CA ALA A 762 27.72 16.34 10.86
C ALA A 762 26.22 16.54 11.08
N LYS A 763 25.42 16.15 10.08
CA LYS A 763 23.94 16.11 10.13
C LYS A 763 23.50 14.70 10.58
N VAL A 764 22.45 14.57 11.39
CA VAL A 764 21.95 13.27 11.91
C VAL A 764 21.07 12.56 10.88
N LYS A 765 21.05 11.21 10.87
CA LYS A 765 20.18 10.39 10.01
C LYS A 765 18.65 10.66 10.12
N ARG A 766 18.14 11.35 11.16
CA ARG A 766 16.75 11.86 11.22
C ARG A 766 16.61 13.28 10.64
N GLU A 767 17.69 14.06 10.56
CA GLU A 767 17.72 15.39 9.92
C GLU A 767 17.81 15.30 8.38
N THR A 768 18.10 14.11 7.81
CA THR A 768 18.54 13.92 6.41
C THR A 768 17.44 13.71 5.37
N ASN A 769 16.15 13.73 5.74
CA ASN A 769 15.06 13.49 4.78
C ASN A 769 14.89 14.63 3.76
N TYR A 770 15.41 15.83 4.09
CA TYR A 770 15.29 17.04 3.28
C TYR A 770 16.65 17.67 2.97
N LYS A 771 16.80 18.22 1.76
CA LYS A 771 17.97 19.01 1.39
C LYS A 771 17.93 20.38 2.10
N THR A 772 18.75 20.57 3.14
CA THR A 772 19.01 21.91 3.69
C THR A 772 20.07 22.62 2.84
N LYS A 773 19.89 23.92 2.57
CA LYS A 773 20.92 24.75 1.89
C LYS A 773 21.95 25.36 2.86
N TYR A 774 21.76 25.14 4.15
CA TYR A 774 22.62 25.62 5.23
C TYR A 774 23.21 24.47 6.04
N SER A 775 24.43 24.69 6.53
CA SER A 775 25.14 23.74 7.39
C SER A 775 25.74 24.43 8.62
N SER A 776 26.02 23.61 9.63
CA SER A 776 26.64 24.01 10.89
C SER A 776 28.15 23.84 10.84
N PHE A 777 28.89 24.77 11.44
CA PHE A 777 30.34 24.80 11.41
C PHE A 777 30.94 25.25 12.74
N ILE A 778 32.16 24.80 12.99
CA ILE A 778 33.05 25.30 14.05
C ILE A 778 34.33 25.83 13.40
N ALA A 779 34.76 27.04 13.78
CA ALA A 779 36.07 27.58 13.43
C ALA A 779 36.96 27.66 14.67
N GLU A 780 38.15 27.09 14.59
CA GLU A 780 39.24 27.24 15.55
C GLU A 780 40.18 28.36 15.09
N VAL A 781 40.28 29.44 15.88
CA VAL A 781 41.17 30.57 15.60
C VAL A 781 42.00 30.93 16.84
N ASN A 782 43.28 31.21 16.66
CA ASN A 782 44.17 31.65 17.74
C ASN A 782 43.96 33.13 18.11
N ASP A 783 44.53 33.58 19.22
CA ASP A 783 44.45 34.96 19.71
C ASP A 783 44.84 36.03 18.65
N ARG A 784 45.79 35.76 17.74
CA ARG A 784 46.19 36.69 16.66
C ARG A 784 45.13 36.75 15.55
N GLN A 785 44.64 35.60 15.08
CA GLN A 785 43.57 35.48 14.09
C GLN A 785 42.27 36.11 14.60
N PHE A 786 41.89 35.85 15.86
CA PHE A 786 40.70 36.44 16.47
C PHE A 786 40.79 37.97 16.60
N LYS A 787 41.98 38.52 16.94
CA LYS A 787 42.22 39.98 16.94
C LYS A 787 42.10 40.60 15.54
N LYS A 788 42.47 39.89 14.46
CA LYS A 788 42.34 40.38 13.07
C LYS A 788 40.89 40.42 12.56
N LEU A 789 39.94 39.76 13.22
CA LEU A 789 38.52 39.91 12.90
C LEU A 789 38.06 41.34 13.25
N LYS A 790 37.67 42.14 12.23
CA LYS A 790 37.12 43.52 12.34
C LYS A 790 35.86 43.67 13.23
N LEU A 791 35.47 42.61 13.96
CA LEU A 791 34.23 42.46 14.72
C LEU A 791 34.46 42.19 16.22
N LYS A 792 35.71 42.35 16.72
CA LYS A 792 36.07 42.17 18.14
C LYS A 792 35.07 42.82 19.12
N ARG A 793 34.65 44.08 18.88
CA ARG A 793 33.62 44.78 19.70
C ARG A 793 32.20 44.19 19.64
N LYS A 794 31.83 43.48 18.57
CA LYS A 794 30.49 42.86 18.39
C LYS A 794 30.41 41.43 18.93
N LEU A 795 31.55 40.72 18.99
CA LEU A 795 31.66 39.34 19.49
C LEU A 795 32.15 39.24 20.95
N SER A 796 32.87 40.23 21.47
CA SER A 796 33.45 40.21 22.82
C SER A 796 32.43 39.94 23.94
N ARG A 797 31.21 40.50 23.83
CA ARG A 797 30.09 40.32 24.78
C ARG A 797 29.51 38.88 24.82
N ARG A 798 30.09 37.93 24.10
CA ARG A 798 29.63 36.52 24.03
C ARG A 798 30.75 35.49 24.21
N ILE A 799 31.95 35.92 24.59
CA ILE A 799 33.06 35.01 24.83
C ILE A 799 32.79 34.25 26.14
N THR A 800 32.41 32.98 26.04
CA THR A 800 32.36 32.09 27.21
C THR A 800 33.74 31.49 27.43
N VAL A 801 34.29 31.69 28.62
CA VAL A 801 35.65 31.26 28.96
C VAL A 801 35.63 29.82 29.49
N ILE A 802 36.50 28.99 28.91
CA ILE A 802 36.70 27.57 29.23
C ILE A 802 38.09 27.41 29.84
N GLY A 803 38.12 26.95 31.08
CA GLY A 803 39.35 26.76 31.88
C GLY A 803 39.13 27.15 33.34
N ASN A 804 39.71 26.38 34.26
CA ASN A 804 39.76 26.63 35.71
C ASN A 804 38.41 26.80 36.44
N LYS A 805 37.38 26.05 36.03
CA LYS A 805 36.25 25.75 36.93
C LYS A 805 36.44 24.35 37.54
N LYS A 806 36.26 24.24 38.86
CA LYS A 806 36.07 22.93 39.51
C LYS A 806 34.75 22.35 39.00
N ILE A 807 34.71 21.05 38.72
CA ILE A 807 33.47 20.36 38.31
C ILE A 807 32.47 20.48 39.47
N LYS A 808 31.26 20.98 39.17
CA LYS A 808 30.20 21.23 40.17
C LYS A 808 29.08 20.20 40.15
N HIS A 809 28.96 19.47 39.05
CA HIS A 809 27.87 18.54 38.78
C HIS A 809 28.43 17.21 38.25
N THR A 810 27.99 16.09 38.80
CA THR A 810 28.34 14.76 38.25
C THR A 810 27.60 14.53 36.94
N LEU A 811 26.27 14.63 36.96
CA LEU A 811 25.40 14.40 35.80
C LEU A 811 24.71 15.69 35.34
N GLY A 812 24.69 15.91 34.02
CA GLY A 812 23.98 17.00 33.38
C GLY A 812 23.27 16.56 32.08
N VAL A 813 22.23 17.29 31.68
CA VAL A 813 21.40 16.97 30.50
C VAL A 813 21.34 18.15 29.52
N CYS A 814 21.54 17.89 28.23
CA CYS A 814 21.23 18.79 27.11
C CYS A 814 19.89 18.40 26.49
N LEU A 815 18.84 19.20 26.70
CA LEU A 815 17.54 18.93 26.09
C LEU A 815 17.50 19.38 24.62
N PRO A 816 16.61 18.78 23.79
CA PRO A 816 16.35 19.27 22.42
C PRO A 816 15.88 20.73 22.41
N ILE A 817 16.00 21.41 21.26
CA ILE A 817 15.55 22.78 21.09
C ILE A 817 14.01 22.81 21.16
N LEU A 818 13.47 23.50 22.18
CA LEU A 818 12.04 23.79 22.30
C LEU A 818 11.59 24.62 21.09
N THR A 819 10.93 23.95 20.15
CA THR A 819 10.54 24.42 18.82
C THR A 819 9.05 24.16 18.67
N ASN A 820 8.24 25.21 18.78
CA ASN A 820 6.77 25.13 18.82
C ASN A 820 6.27 24.16 19.92
N PHE A 821 7.09 23.99 20.96
CA PHE A 821 6.87 22.97 21.96
C PHE A 821 5.94 23.52 23.04
N VAL A 822 4.75 22.95 23.18
CA VAL A 822 3.70 23.41 24.12
C VAL A 822 3.36 22.38 25.20
N ASN A 823 3.91 21.16 25.12
CA ASN A 823 3.56 20.03 25.98
C ASN A 823 4.27 20.11 27.36
N ALA A 824 3.68 20.90 28.25
CA ALA A 824 4.16 21.10 29.62
C ALA A 824 4.23 19.82 30.45
N GLY A 825 3.30 18.89 30.27
CA GLY A 825 3.30 17.61 30.98
C GLY A 825 4.51 16.75 30.62
N ARG A 826 4.80 16.60 29.32
CA ARG A 826 5.96 15.86 28.80
C ARG A 826 7.28 16.49 29.26
N PHE A 827 7.38 17.82 29.26
CA PHE A 827 8.58 18.51 29.75
C PHE A 827 8.83 18.29 31.25
N ILE A 828 7.81 18.47 32.09
CA ILE A 828 7.96 18.27 33.55
C ILE A 828 8.24 16.79 33.88
N ASN A 829 7.57 15.84 33.20
CA ASN A 829 7.88 14.40 33.34
C ASN A 829 9.37 14.12 33.01
N THR A 830 9.88 14.74 31.94
CA THR A 830 11.31 14.64 31.57
C THR A 830 12.23 15.20 32.66
N ILE A 831 11.98 16.42 33.15
CA ILE A 831 12.80 17.04 34.21
C ILE A 831 12.76 16.20 35.51
N ASN A 832 11.58 15.75 35.93
CA ASN A 832 11.40 14.92 37.12
C ASN A 832 12.17 13.60 37.01
N TYR A 833 11.98 12.87 35.90
CA TYR A 833 12.64 11.60 35.65
C TYR A 833 14.18 11.73 35.71
N TRP A 834 14.77 12.73 35.04
CA TRP A 834 16.22 12.93 35.09
C TRP A 834 16.71 13.41 36.46
N THR A 835 15.92 14.20 37.18
CA THR A 835 16.25 14.65 38.55
C THR A 835 16.25 13.48 39.55
N MET A 836 15.29 12.54 39.43
CA MET A 836 15.29 11.28 40.19
C MET A 836 16.55 10.44 39.92
N ASN A 837 17.13 10.55 38.72
CA ASN A 837 18.39 9.92 38.33
C ASN A 837 19.63 10.82 38.60
N GLN A 838 19.57 11.65 39.64
CA GLN A 838 20.69 12.48 40.14
C GLN A 838 21.25 13.53 39.17
N VAL A 839 20.51 13.89 38.10
CA VAL A 839 20.88 15.02 37.24
C VAL A 839 20.65 16.34 37.96
N THR A 840 21.71 17.14 38.11
CA THR A 840 21.68 18.42 38.84
C THR A 840 21.90 19.65 37.96
N LYS A 841 22.20 19.47 36.67
CA LYS A 841 22.39 20.54 35.69
C LYS A 841 21.62 20.25 34.39
N PHE A 842 20.78 21.18 33.96
CA PHE A 842 20.05 21.09 32.69
C PHE A 842 20.38 22.28 31.81
N TYR A 843 20.53 22.02 30.52
CA TYR A 843 20.69 23.02 29.46
C TYR A 843 19.46 22.96 28.55
N VAL A 844 18.68 24.04 28.55
CA VAL A 844 17.39 24.11 27.86
C VAL A 844 17.49 25.11 26.72
N TYR A 845 17.44 24.62 25.48
CA TYR A 845 17.50 25.46 24.29
C TYR A 845 16.10 25.94 23.92
N TYR A 846 15.85 27.25 24.01
CA TYR A 846 14.52 27.83 23.77
C TYR A 846 14.48 28.57 22.43
N HIS A 847 13.72 28.06 21.45
CA HIS A 847 13.36 28.81 20.25
C HIS A 847 11.93 29.37 20.36
N SER A 848 10.91 28.52 20.52
CA SER A 848 9.50 28.94 20.55
C SER A 848 8.61 28.02 21.40
N THR A 849 7.73 28.61 22.20
CA THR A 849 6.86 27.92 23.18
C THR A 849 5.69 28.83 23.61
N ASN A 850 4.67 28.32 24.30
CA ASN A 850 3.56 29.12 24.82
C ASN A 850 3.91 29.81 26.17
N GLU A 851 3.04 30.71 26.64
CA GLU A 851 3.26 31.46 27.88
C GLU A 851 3.34 30.56 29.13
N THR A 852 2.44 29.59 29.25
CA THR A 852 2.41 28.61 30.35
C THR A 852 3.76 27.87 30.50
N MET A 853 4.39 27.50 29.39
CA MET A 853 5.73 26.89 29.40
C MET A 853 6.82 27.85 29.87
N LEU A 854 6.75 29.14 29.53
CA LEU A 854 7.70 30.16 30.03
C LEU A 854 7.56 30.38 31.53
N GLU A 855 6.32 30.38 32.06
CA GLU A 855 6.07 30.43 33.50
C GLU A 855 6.68 29.20 34.20
N ILE A 856 6.44 27.99 33.68
CA ILE A 856 6.99 26.73 34.22
C ILE A 856 8.52 26.74 34.21
N LEU A 857 9.15 27.12 33.08
CA LEU A 857 10.61 27.24 32.98
C LEU A 857 11.19 28.24 33.99
N SER A 858 10.46 29.32 34.28
CA SER A 858 10.85 30.32 35.27
C SER A 858 10.70 29.81 36.71
N SER A 859 9.60 29.10 37.01
CA SER A 859 9.33 28.51 38.32
C SER A 859 10.30 27.37 38.65
N LEU A 860 10.57 26.46 37.72
CA LEU A 860 11.54 25.38 37.89
C LEU A 860 12.95 25.91 38.18
N LYS A 861 13.34 27.02 37.52
CA LYS A 861 14.62 27.69 37.75
C LYS A 861 14.72 28.36 39.13
N ALA A 862 13.60 28.77 39.73
CA ALA A 862 13.56 29.45 41.02
C ALA A 862 13.43 28.49 42.21
N ASN A 863 12.66 27.40 42.06
CA ASN A 863 12.15 26.62 43.20
C ASN A 863 12.81 25.24 43.41
N PHE A 864 13.55 24.69 42.44
CA PHE A 864 14.12 23.35 42.54
C PHE A 864 15.63 23.34 42.88
N LYS A 865 16.10 22.25 43.50
CA LYS A 865 17.54 21.94 43.74
C LYS A 865 18.34 21.64 42.44
N VAL A 866 17.91 22.19 41.31
CA VAL A 866 18.34 21.82 39.96
C VAL A 866 18.78 23.07 39.20
N ASN A 867 20.01 23.07 38.69
CA ASN A 867 20.57 24.22 37.96
C ASN A 867 20.10 24.21 36.50
N ILE A 868 19.08 25.01 36.17
CA ILE A 868 18.56 25.14 34.80
C ILE A 868 19.15 26.37 34.10
N GLU A 869 19.91 26.13 33.02
CA GLU A 869 20.43 27.16 32.13
C GLU A 869 19.59 27.23 30.85
N ILE A 870 18.87 28.33 30.68
CA ILE A 870 18.01 28.57 29.50
C ILE A 870 18.83 29.34 28.45
N ILE A 871 19.06 28.71 27.30
CA ILE A 871 19.80 29.29 26.17
C ILE A 871 18.81 29.77 25.11
N SER A 872 18.75 31.09 24.90
CA SER A 872 17.96 31.68 23.80
C SER A 872 18.48 31.19 22.45
N TRP A 873 17.58 30.65 21.63
CA TRP A 873 17.84 30.03 20.33
C TRP A 873 16.88 30.52 19.23
N GLY A 874 16.41 31.76 19.27
CA GLY A 874 15.51 32.33 18.25
C GLY A 874 16.14 32.45 16.85
N ASP A 875 15.30 32.73 15.83
CA ASP A 875 15.59 32.81 14.39
C ASP A 875 16.95 33.43 13.98
N LEU A 876 17.49 32.95 12.85
CA LEU A 876 18.54 33.62 12.08
C LEU A 876 18.04 34.99 11.60
N PRO A 877 18.84 36.07 11.69
CA PRO A 877 18.32 37.40 11.42
C PRO A 877 18.08 37.58 9.91
N TYR A 878 16.82 37.66 9.53
CA TYR A 878 16.35 37.84 8.16
C TYR A 878 15.25 38.90 8.12
N ARG A 879 15.04 39.51 6.95
CA ARG A 879 13.93 40.43 6.64
C ARG A 879 13.65 40.37 5.13
N PHE A 880 12.49 39.88 4.73
CA PHE A 880 12.08 39.73 3.32
C PHE A 880 12.25 41.02 2.50
N LYS A 881 11.76 42.16 2.99
CA LYS A 881 11.89 43.47 2.32
C LYS A 881 13.33 44.00 2.17
N ASN A 882 14.34 43.36 2.78
CA ASN A 882 15.72 43.89 2.87
C ASN A 882 16.78 42.91 2.33
N HIS A 883 16.40 41.74 1.84
CA HIS A 883 17.31 40.70 1.36
C HIS A 883 16.74 40.06 0.10
N SER A 884 17.59 39.88 -0.92
CA SER A 884 17.22 39.28 -2.21
C SER A 884 17.39 37.76 -2.28
N PHE A 885 17.85 37.14 -1.19
CA PHE A 885 18.00 35.69 -1.05
C PHE A 885 16.86 35.09 -0.22
N SER A 886 16.56 33.81 -0.47
CA SER A 886 15.48 33.06 0.18
C SER A 886 15.65 32.94 1.70
N ASN A 887 14.55 32.89 2.44
CA ASN A 887 14.57 32.98 3.90
C ASN A 887 15.36 31.79 4.53
N PRO A 888 16.50 32.05 5.22
CA PRO A 888 17.36 31.01 5.77
C PRO A 888 16.67 30.20 6.86
N ASN A 889 15.64 30.75 7.52
CA ASN A 889 14.90 30.04 8.58
C ASN A 889 14.00 28.91 8.04
N TYR A 890 13.54 29.01 6.78
CA TYR A 890 12.81 27.93 6.11
C TYR A 890 13.73 26.87 5.49
N LEU A 891 14.91 27.27 5.04
CA LEU A 891 15.89 26.38 4.43
C LEU A 891 16.77 25.60 5.43
N SER A 892 16.60 25.87 6.73
CA SER A 892 17.41 25.35 7.84
C SER A 892 16.66 24.43 8.81
N ASN A 893 15.44 24.04 8.45
CA ASN A 893 14.58 23.00 9.07
C ASN A 893 15.32 22.14 10.12
N TYR A 894 14.88 22.23 11.38
CA TYR A 894 15.55 21.79 12.62
C TYR A 894 16.63 22.71 13.22
N ARG A 895 16.74 23.97 12.76
CA ARG A 895 17.37 25.09 13.52
C ARG A 895 18.76 24.77 14.08
N PHE A 896 19.51 23.88 13.42
CA PHE A 896 20.84 23.42 13.81
C PHE A 896 20.88 22.69 15.16
N GLN A 897 20.02 21.69 15.36
CA GLN A 897 19.98 20.87 16.57
C GLN A 897 21.34 20.26 16.97
N GLN A 898 22.18 19.80 16.02
CA GLN A 898 23.54 19.37 16.36
C GLN A 898 24.45 20.52 16.81
N LEU A 899 24.29 21.72 16.26
CA LEU A 899 25.03 22.89 16.72
C LEU A 899 24.61 23.31 18.14
N ALA A 900 23.34 23.11 18.52
CA ALA A 900 22.88 23.31 19.90
C ALA A 900 23.51 22.28 20.85
N TYR A 901 23.64 21.01 20.45
CA TYR A 901 24.34 20.01 21.25
C TYR A 901 25.85 20.28 21.38
N VAL A 902 26.51 20.76 20.31
CA VAL A 902 27.92 21.19 20.37
C VAL A 902 28.08 22.43 21.26
N ASP A 903 27.18 23.42 21.17
CA ASP A 903 27.14 24.59 22.06
C ASP A 903 26.95 24.16 23.53
N CYS A 904 26.09 23.16 23.78
CA CYS A 904 25.85 22.60 25.10
C CYS A 904 27.09 21.91 25.68
N LEU A 905 27.79 21.11 24.88
CA LEU A 905 29.05 20.46 25.27
C LEU A 905 30.11 21.48 25.71
N PHE A 906 30.29 22.56 24.95
CA PHE A 906 31.23 23.62 25.33
C PHE A 906 30.80 24.42 26.59
N ARG A 907 29.50 24.51 26.90
CA ARG A 907 28.99 25.08 28.17
C ARG A 907 29.16 24.14 29.36
N ALA A 908 29.09 22.83 29.14
CA ALA A 908 29.27 21.80 30.16
C ALA A 908 30.75 21.54 30.49
N LYS A 909 31.66 21.73 29.52
CA LYS A 909 33.11 21.50 29.66
C LYS A 909 33.69 22.22 30.88
N GLY A 910 34.12 21.45 31.89
CA GLY A 910 34.67 21.95 33.15
C GLY A 910 33.64 22.33 34.22
N ASN A 911 32.35 22.06 34.00
CA ASN A 911 31.28 22.27 34.97
C ASN A 911 30.53 20.97 35.31
N VAL A 912 30.43 20.04 34.35
CA VAL A 912 29.77 18.73 34.47
C VAL A 912 30.78 17.60 34.19
N LYS A 913 30.72 16.48 34.92
CA LYS A 913 31.56 15.28 34.66
C LYS A 913 31.03 14.49 33.45
N TYR A 914 29.75 14.15 33.44
CA TYR A 914 29.08 13.41 32.35
C TYR A 914 27.84 14.16 31.85
N LEU A 915 27.80 14.39 30.54
CA LEU A 915 26.70 15.08 29.85
C LEU A 915 25.84 14.07 29.09
N ILE A 916 24.53 14.21 29.17
CA ILE A 916 23.53 13.31 28.55
C ILE A 916 22.76 14.08 27.48
N LYS A 917 22.51 13.44 26.34
CA LYS A 917 21.69 13.95 25.23
C LYS A 917 20.48 13.02 25.01
N PRO A 918 19.34 13.27 25.69
CA PRO A 918 18.10 12.51 25.50
C PRO A 918 17.08 13.25 24.62
N GLN A 919 16.09 12.53 24.12
CA GLN A 919 14.84 13.09 23.60
C GLN A 919 13.76 13.14 24.71
N PHE A 920 12.65 13.85 24.47
CA PHE A 920 11.57 14.04 25.46
C PHE A 920 10.70 12.79 25.71
N ASP A 921 10.88 11.73 24.93
CA ASP A 921 10.31 10.38 25.11
C ASP A 921 11.31 9.38 25.72
N GLN A 922 12.60 9.74 25.82
CA GLN A 922 13.66 8.80 26.22
C GLN A 922 13.94 8.83 27.71
N LYS A 923 13.64 7.71 28.36
CA LYS A 923 14.08 7.36 29.73
C LYS A 923 15.17 6.27 29.65
N ILE A 924 15.90 6.03 30.74
CA ILE A 924 16.87 4.93 30.89
C ILE A 924 16.49 4.07 32.10
N LYS A 925 16.31 2.76 31.90
CA LYS A 925 16.16 1.79 32.99
C LYS A 925 17.48 1.03 33.17
N ALA A 926 18.24 1.39 34.20
CA ALA A 926 19.48 0.72 34.57
C ALA A 926 19.31 -0.02 35.90
N THR A 927 20.03 -1.14 36.07
CA THR A 927 20.10 -1.93 37.32
C THR A 927 21.05 -1.32 38.35
N VAL A 928 21.94 -0.42 37.92
CA VAL A 928 22.82 0.41 38.74
C VAL A 928 22.51 1.90 38.55
N GLY A 929 23.02 2.75 39.44
CA GLY A 929 22.90 4.21 39.29
C GLY A 929 23.58 4.72 38.03
N LEU A 930 23.01 5.73 37.35
CA LEU A 930 23.55 6.23 36.08
C LEU A 930 24.99 6.74 36.16
N SER A 931 25.43 7.28 37.31
CA SER A 931 26.84 7.67 37.47
C SER A 931 27.78 6.47 37.42
N GLU A 932 27.42 5.37 38.08
CA GLU A 932 28.20 4.12 38.09
C GLU A 932 28.27 3.50 36.70
N LEU A 933 27.13 3.44 36.00
CA LEU A 933 27.06 3.03 34.59
C LEU A 933 28.00 3.86 33.71
N PHE A 934 28.03 5.19 33.88
CA PHE A 934 28.89 6.07 33.07
C PHE A 934 30.36 6.02 33.50
N ASP A 935 30.66 5.78 34.76
CA ASP A 935 32.02 5.48 35.24
C ASP A 935 32.55 4.17 34.63
N LEU A 936 31.72 3.12 34.51
CA LEU A 936 32.06 1.86 33.83
C LEU A 936 32.26 2.02 32.32
N LEU A 937 31.38 2.76 31.64
CA LEU A 937 31.53 3.07 30.21
C LEU A 937 32.75 3.97 29.95
N ALA A 938 33.06 4.91 30.86
CA ALA A 938 34.23 5.77 30.76
C ALA A 938 35.55 4.99 30.91
N LYS A 939 35.60 3.87 31.67
CA LYS A 939 36.79 3.00 31.70
C LYS A 939 37.14 2.45 30.31
N HIS A 940 36.13 2.07 29.53
CA HIS A 940 36.29 1.55 28.16
C HIS A 940 36.53 2.65 27.11
N SER A 941 36.31 3.92 27.45
CA SER A 941 36.54 5.07 26.57
C SER A 941 36.88 6.32 27.40
N PRO A 942 38.11 6.44 27.91
CA PRO A 942 38.50 7.45 28.91
C PRO A 942 38.50 8.91 28.41
N LYS A 943 38.20 9.14 27.11
CA LYS A 943 38.06 10.47 26.51
C LYS A 943 36.58 10.93 26.40
N THR A 944 35.62 10.08 26.79
CA THR A 944 34.17 10.34 26.69
C THR A 944 33.69 11.25 27.82
N SER A 945 33.01 12.35 27.45
CA SER A 945 32.32 13.26 28.39
C SER A 945 30.85 13.51 28.02
N LEU A 946 30.40 12.98 26.88
CA LEU A 946 29.06 13.10 26.34
C LEU A 946 28.54 11.72 25.98
N PHE A 947 27.36 11.38 26.52
CA PHE A 947 26.61 10.17 26.22
C PHE A 947 25.33 10.53 25.48
N GLN A 948 25.05 9.79 24.41
CA GLN A 948 23.87 9.94 23.58
C GLN A 948 23.15 8.61 23.51
N PHE A 949 21.83 8.65 23.65
CA PHE A 949 20.96 7.49 23.54
C PHE A 949 20.06 7.67 22.32
N SER A 950 19.78 6.58 21.61
CA SER A 950 18.89 6.58 20.46
C SER A 950 18.13 5.28 20.40
N VAL A 951 16.80 5.36 20.38
CA VAL A 951 15.94 4.23 20.04
C VAL A 951 16.16 3.88 18.57
N SER A 952 16.42 2.60 18.28
CA SER A 952 16.58 2.05 16.94
C SER A 952 15.35 1.25 16.53
N ASN A 953 14.93 1.39 15.27
CA ASN A 953 13.82 0.61 14.72
C ASN A 953 14.27 -0.82 14.36
N VAL A 954 14.52 -1.67 15.34
CA VAL A 954 14.81 -3.09 15.12
C VAL A 954 13.54 -3.91 15.35
N TYR A 955 12.94 -4.38 14.25
CA TYR A 955 11.82 -5.33 14.32
C TYR A 955 12.35 -6.74 14.62
N GLY A 956 12.76 -6.96 15.87
CA GLY A 956 13.00 -8.30 16.41
C GLY A 956 11.68 -8.96 16.79
N ASN A 957 11.41 -10.16 16.29
CA ASN A 957 10.28 -10.98 16.73
C ASN A 957 10.48 -11.45 18.18
N MET A 958 10.18 -10.60 19.17
CA MET A 958 9.83 -11.10 20.50
C MET A 958 8.40 -11.64 20.44
N ARG A 959 8.28 -12.96 20.22
CA ARG A 959 7.07 -13.69 20.61
C ARG A 959 6.84 -13.48 22.10
N ASN A 960 5.58 -13.53 22.52
CA ASN A 960 5.16 -13.35 23.91
C ASN A 960 5.77 -14.43 24.83
N ASP A 961 6.97 -14.19 25.35
CA ASP A 961 7.47 -14.83 26.57
C ASP A 961 7.22 -13.90 27.75
N SER A 962 6.02 -13.99 28.32
CA SER A 962 5.63 -13.27 29.54
C SER A 962 6.39 -13.73 30.81
N ASN A 963 7.38 -14.62 30.67
CA ASN A 963 8.20 -15.16 31.76
C ASN A 963 9.68 -14.72 31.74
N SER A 964 10.19 -14.05 30.70
CA SER A 964 11.60 -13.62 30.68
C SER A 964 11.80 -12.23 31.29
N GLN A 965 11.66 -12.11 32.63
CA GLN A 965 12.32 -11.03 33.37
C GLN A 965 13.84 -11.26 33.44
N ASN A 966 14.51 -11.26 32.28
CA ASN A 966 15.96 -11.35 32.21
C ASN A 966 16.58 -10.05 32.73
N LYS A 967 16.83 -10.02 34.05
CA LYS A 967 17.58 -8.96 34.74
C LYS A 967 18.96 -8.85 34.09
N ILE A 968 19.18 -7.78 33.31
CA ILE A 968 20.49 -7.49 32.73
C ILE A 968 21.42 -7.04 33.87
N THR A 969 22.34 -7.93 34.25
CA THR A 969 23.46 -7.66 35.16
C THR A 969 24.59 -6.94 34.43
N ILE A 970 25.42 -6.21 35.20
CA ILE A 970 26.49 -5.34 34.70
C ILE A 970 27.43 -6.07 33.71
N ASN A 971 27.73 -7.35 33.97
CA ASN A 971 28.64 -8.14 33.15
C ASN A 971 28.08 -8.44 31.74
N ASN A 972 26.76 -8.53 31.58
CA ASN A 972 26.12 -8.80 30.28
C ASN A 972 26.10 -7.56 29.36
N LEU A 973 26.43 -6.38 29.89
CA LEU A 973 26.47 -5.11 29.15
C LEU A 973 27.78 -4.91 28.37
N LEU A 974 28.73 -5.86 28.50
CA LEU A 974 30.08 -5.82 27.94
C LEU A 974 30.39 -7.00 26.99
N ASP A 975 29.46 -7.92 26.75
CA ASP A 975 29.66 -9.03 25.79
C ASP A 975 29.50 -8.52 24.34
N PRO A 976 30.56 -8.56 23.49
CA PRO A 976 30.48 -8.09 22.11
C PRO A 976 29.52 -8.88 21.21
N LYS A 977 29.05 -10.04 21.64
CA LYS A 977 28.16 -10.92 20.85
C LYS A 977 26.68 -10.60 21.01
N LEU A 978 26.28 -9.74 21.96
CA LEU A 978 24.88 -9.51 22.32
C LEU A 978 24.45 -8.04 22.18
N PHE A 979 23.72 -7.77 21.08
CA PHE A 979 22.90 -6.58 20.77
C PHE A 979 23.59 -5.33 20.20
N SER A 980 22.82 -4.29 19.81
CA SER A 980 23.32 -3.19 18.96
C SER A 980 22.64 -1.80 19.12
N LEU A 981 23.35 -0.90 19.81
CA LEU A 981 23.12 0.55 19.99
C LEU A 981 24.13 1.37 19.16
N LYS A 982 23.87 2.66 18.95
CA LYS A 982 24.83 3.58 18.32
C LYS A 982 25.24 4.67 19.31
N VAL A 983 26.48 4.62 19.79
CA VAL A 983 27.10 5.71 20.57
C VAL A 983 27.92 6.60 19.65
N GLU A 984 27.68 7.93 19.71
CA GLU A 984 28.53 8.94 19.08
C GLU A 984 29.48 9.52 20.14
N VAL A 985 30.67 8.94 20.27
CA VAL A 985 31.70 9.41 21.19
C VAL A 985 32.33 10.70 20.64
N VAL A 986 32.16 11.82 21.36
CA VAL A 986 32.90 13.05 21.09
C VAL A 986 34.09 13.13 22.06
N PRO A 987 35.33 12.82 21.63
CA PRO A 987 36.50 12.92 22.49
C PRO A 987 36.79 14.38 22.86
N LEU A 988 37.30 14.62 24.07
CA LEU A 988 37.97 15.89 24.35
C LEU A 988 39.20 16.04 23.43
N ILE A 989 39.07 16.95 22.46
CA ILE A 989 39.96 17.10 21.30
C ILE A 989 41.45 17.12 21.66
N LYS A 990 42.21 16.25 20.97
CA LYS A 990 43.56 16.57 20.50
C LYS A 990 43.62 16.32 18.99
N ASN A 991 43.58 17.42 18.24
CA ASN A 991 43.94 17.58 16.83
C ASN A 991 43.08 16.90 15.74
N MET A 992 42.03 17.62 15.32
CA MET A 992 41.55 17.72 13.91
C MET A 992 40.89 16.50 13.22
N ALA A 993 40.37 16.80 12.01
CA ALA A 993 39.77 15.91 11.00
C ALA A 993 38.40 15.31 11.37
N VAL A 994 37.33 16.06 11.08
CA VAL A 994 35.96 15.52 11.01
C VAL A 994 35.76 14.84 9.65
N GLU A 995 36.41 13.69 9.47
CA GLU A 995 35.95 12.65 8.54
C GLU A 995 35.69 11.37 9.32
N SER A 996 34.43 10.92 9.31
CA SER A 996 33.93 9.88 10.19
C SER A 996 34.32 8.48 9.67
N LYS A 997 35.52 8.01 9.98
CA LYS A 997 35.94 6.62 9.73
C LYS A 997 36.13 5.76 10.98
N ASP A 998 36.58 6.33 12.10
CA ASP A 998 36.71 5.60 13.36
C ASP A 998 35.58 5.94 14.35
N THR A 999 34.39 5.40 14.08
CA THR A 999 33.31 5.29 15.07
C THR A 999 33.23 3.86 15.58
N SER A 1000 33.68 3.62 16.82
CA SER A 1000 33.37 2.40 17.56
C SER A 1000 31.93 2.48 18.09
N LEU A 1001 30.99 1.81 17.43
CA LEU A 1001 29.60 1.71 17.90
C LEU A 1001 29.54 0.75 19.10
N VAL A 1002 29.27 1.27 20.31
CA VAL A 1002 28.96 0.44 21.48
C VAL A 1002 27.49 0.10 21.50
N HIS A 1003 27.22 -1.15 21.83
CA HIS A 1003 26.18 -1.93 21.20
C HIS A 1003 25.25 -2.55 22.27
N VAL A 1004 24.05 -1.96 22.48
CA VAL A 1004 23.08 -2.24 23.58
C VAL A 1004 21.68 -2.57 23.04
N ALA A 1005 20.96 -3.45 23.74
CA ALA A 1005 19.67 -4.04 23.36
C ALA A 1005 18.43 -3.13 23.46
N ASP A 1006 17.35 -3.58 22.81
CA ASP A 1006 15.99 -3.17 23.11
C ASP A 1006 15.68 -3.40 24.60
N GLY A 1007 15.03 -2.42 25.25
CA GLY A 1007 14.59 -2.52 26.65
C GLY A 1007 15.16 -1.47 27.62
N PHE A 1008 16.21 -0.72 27.25
CA PHE A 1008 16.74 0.33 28.12
C PHE A 1008 15.91 1.62 28.12
N ALA A 1009 15.22 1.93 27.03
CA ALA A 1009 14.34 3.10 26.93
C ALA A 1009 12.87 2.65 26.84
N TYR A 1010 12.03 3.18 27.74
CA TYR A 1010 10.59 2.96 27.75
C TYR A 1010 9.85 4.28 27.93
N HIS A 1011 8.72 4.43 27.25
CA HIS A 1011 7.79 5.53 27.50
C HIS A 1011 6.90 5.17 28.69
N ASP A 1012 6.61 6.16 29.52
CA ASP A 1012 5.67 6.01 30.63
C ASP A 1012 4.24 6.27 30.15
N GLY A 1013 3.23 5.67 30.78
CA GLY A 1013 1.83 5.87 30.37
C GLY A 1013 1.39 7.34 30.49
N SER A 1014 0.17 7.65 30.03
CA SER A 1014 -0.44 8.97 30.18
C SER A 1014 -0.69 9.30 31.66
N THR A 1015 0.34 9.83 32.33
CA THR A 1015 0.23 10.27 33.73
C THR A 1015 -0.33 11.69 33.79
N SER A 1016 -1.52 11.83 34.36
CA SER A 1016 -2.08 13.11 34.77
C SER A 1016 -1.52 13.52 36.14
N PHE A 1017 -1.14 14.78 36.29
CA PHE A 1017 -0.62 15.31 37.55
C PHE A 1017 -0.92 16.80 37.71
N THR A 1018 -1.06 17.24 38.95
CA THR A 1018 -1.23 18.67 39.26
C THR A 1018 0.12 19.30 39.55
N TYR A 1019 0.51 20.31 38.78
CA TYR A 1019 1.70 21.12 39.03
C TYR A 1019 1.31 22.43 39.74
N LEU A 1020 1.90 22.68 40.91
CA LEU A 1020 1.76 23.96 41.62
C LEU A 1020 2.77 24.96 41.07
N LEU A 1021 2.30 25.89 40.24
CA LEU A 1021 3.14 26.93 39.66
C LEU A 1021 3.43 28.06 40.68
N SER A 1022 2.46 28.38 41.52
CA SER A 1022 2.56 29.29 42.67
C SER A 1022 1.52 28.93 43.73
N LYS A 1023 1.58 29.53 44.93
CA LYS A 1023 0.59 29.33 46.02
C LYS A 1023 -0.88 29.52 45.59
N ARG A 1024 -1.15 30.22 44.47
CA ARG A 1024 -2.51 30.50 43.96
C ARG A 1024 -2.81 29.91 42.57
N LYS A 1025 -1.83 29.33 41.85
CA LYS A 1025 -2.01 28.82 40.48
C LYS A 1025 -1.61 27.34 40.38
N ARG A 1026 -2.63 26.47 40.29
CA ARG A 1026 -2.50 25.02 40.04
C ARG A 1026 -2.77 24.75 38.55
N LEU A 1027 -1.96 23.91 37.92
CA LEU A 1027 -2.12 23.46 36.54
C LEU A 1027 -2.37 21.95 36.54
N SER A 1028 -3.46 21.48 35.92
CA SER A 1028 -3.63 20.07 35.60
C SER A 1028 -2.91 19.78 34.30
N LEU A 1029 -1.93 18.88 34.33
CA LEU A 1029 -1.07 18.53 33.20
C LEU A 1029 -1.15 17.04 32.92
N ILE A 1030 -0.93 16.66 31.67
CA ILE A 1030 -0.91 15.26 31.22
C ILE A 1030 0.39 15.04 30.48
N SER A 1031 1.14 13.99 30.83
CA SER A 1031 2.43 13.65 30.21
C SER A 1031 2.30 12.94 28.84
N ARG A 1032 1.11 12.97 28.23
CA ARG A 1032 0.83 12.30 26.95
C ARG A 1032 1.85 12.70 25.88
N PRO A 1033 2.26 11.75 25.00
CA PRO A 1033 3.22 12.01 23.94
C PRO A 1033 2.65 12.99 22.90
N THR A 1034 1.34 12.90 22.65
CA THR A 1034 0.58 13.69 21.66
C THR A 1034 -0.47 14.57 22.35
N MET A 1035 -0.77 15.71 21.73
CA MET A 1035 -1.92 16.56 22.03
C MET A 1035 -2.47 17.11 20.70
N HIS A 1036 -3.76 17.44 20.62
CA HIS A 1036 -4.24 18.25 19.50
C HIS A 1036 -3.66 19.67 19.51
N TRP A 1037 -3.24 20.18 18.35
CA TRP A 1037 -2.88 21.60 18.19
C TRP A 1037 -4.08 22.52 18.48
N LYS A 1038 -3.86 23.53 19.34
CA LYS A 1038 -4.91 24.42 19.87
C LYS A 1038 -4.91 25.84 19.26
N ASN A 1039 -4.29 26.03 18.10
CA ASN A 1039 -4.05 27.35 17.49
C ASN A 1039 -3.25 28.32 18.38
N GLU A 1040 -2.52 27.82 19.40
CA GLU A 1040 -1.78 28.64 20.36
C GLU A 1040 -0.58 29.32 19.70
N ILE A 1041 -0.48 30.65 19.85
CA ILE A 1041 0.63 31.44 19.31
C ILE A 1041 1.88 31.18 20.15
N CYS A 1042 2.91 30.60 19.53
CA CYS A 1042 4.18 30.36 20.20
C CYS A 1042 5.05 31.63 20.21
N ILE A 1043 5.40 32.07 21.42
CA ILE A 1043 6.31 33.20 21.66
C ILE A 1043 7.71 32.79 21.19
N LYS A 1044 8.35 33.62 20.37
CA LYS A 1044 9.73 33.41 19.89
C LYS A 1044 10.77 33.97 20.87
N ALA A 1045 11.88 33.26 21.02
CA ALA A 1045 13.05 33.71 21.75
C ALA A 1045 13.71 34.92 21.07
N LYS A 1046 14.24 35.85 21.89
CA LYS A 1046 14.89 37.09 21.42
C LYS A 1046 16.09 36.78 20.50
N LYS A 1047 16.33 37.65 19.49
CA LYS A 1047 17.37 37.47 18.46
C LYS A 1047 18.72 37.03 19.03
N SER A 1048 19.05 35.76 18.77
CA SER A 1048 20.14 35.06 19.45
C SER A 1048 21.40 34.90 18.61
N TRP A 1049 21.45 35.41 17.38
CA TRP A 1049 22.56 35.24 16.44
C TRP A 1049 23.21 36.58 16.05
N LYS A 1050 24.45 36.54 15.58
CA LYS A 1050 25.17 37.69 15.00
C LYS A 1050 25.56 37.41 13.56
N ILE A 1051 25.19 38.30 12.65
CA ILE A 1051 25.61 38.25 11.25
C ILE A 1051 27.03 38.79 11.11
N ILE A 1052 27.85 38.06 10.37
CA ILE A 1052 29.06 38.52 9.71
C ILE A 1052 28.76 38.51 8.21
N ARG A 1053 28.75 39.70 7.60
CA ARG A 1053 28.68 39.87 6.14
C ARG A 1053 30.07 39.71 5.54
#